data_AF-A0A428P616-F1
#
_entry.id   AF-A0A428P616-F1
#
_cell.length_a   1.000
_cell.length_b   1.000
_cell.length_c   1.000
_cell.angle_alpha   90.00
_cell.angle_beta   90.00
_cell.angle_gamma   90.00
#
_symmetry.space_group_name_H-M   'P 1'
#
loop_
_entity.id
_entity.type
_entity.pdbx_description
1 polymer ?
#
loop_
_entity_poly.entity_id
_entity_poly.type
_entity_poly.pdbx_seq_one_letter_code
_entity_poly.pdbx_strand_id
1 'polypeptide(L)'
;MDPITAFQVAGTVVTSPDGTQSNATHLSTIVEDLAGISAQVNDALYASTSRAATASDETLVRLCQECQDIATEIRAALRSLQAKGTSKLDHAKASVVVALKATWSRDKLEKLEQRLQQIRSEMMMAMLVAPWEKERLQGGSSDQGLTAQIDQISKAIDRNNSEFQITSGDSTLNQNIQRQIIQSLHFSSIVAREKAISKPYETTYRWIFRNDHNSGQGSPSNRRQSFAQWLEDSSSKVYWITGKAGSGKSTLMNFIVHHSLTKQHLQAWAEPLPLVRAYFYFWEAGQNSLQKSRQGLMQTILWQCLKERPEMIARVTPRRWTVHQVLRGLETPGPPWTWDELRTAFSIFASENGKSFRLALFLDGLDEFEGEPSELIQFVKDLVITHGVKVCVASRPWTDFSDAFDQYPMLTMQSLTQSDISSFIRGNFAASKAFRERQALFPDQAKNLLQEISNKAQGVFLWVFLVVRDLLTSLSRGRSLSDLQAIVDDLPSDLFKLYSRMRERVELEDMGKSARYYQLMVAALKPLHAVTLWMADGEDLPEGDTFTKEMGDNMNKILQRRLDSSTRGLLELGDNGIVSFLHRTAREWVLQTAASEGLQAQAPPEFNPNLVLLQVLTKQLRYEKIYLHLGNSKLSFWDFVFTQRELSTRLR
;
A
#
# COMPACT_ATOMS: atom_id res chain seq x y z
N MET A 1 -44.02 7.47 -2.68
CA MET A 1 -43.09 6.44 -2.20
C MET A 1 -41.73 7.11 -2.09
N ASP A 2 -41.03 7.05 -0.96
CA ASP A 2 -39.70 7.64 -0.91
C ASP A 2 -38.74 6.85 -1.83
N PRO A 3 -37.69 7.47 -2.39
CA PRO A 3 -36.77 6.80 -3.32
C PRO A 3 -36.12 5.55 -2.72
N ILE A 4 -35.91 5.53 -1.40
CA ILE A 4 -35.27 4.44 -0.66
C ILE A 4 -36.16 3.20 -0.62
N THR A 5 -37.46 3.39 -0.38
CA THR A 5 -38.51 2.38 -0.32
C THR A 5 -38.71 1.75 -1.71
N ALA A 6 -38.70 2.57 -2.76
CA ALA A 6 -38.83 2.08 -4.13
C ALA A 6 -37.61 1.24 -4.58
N PHE A 7 -36.40 1.64 -4.20
CA PHE A 7 -35.18 0.88 -4.50
C PHE A 7 -35.02 -0.39 -3.65
N GLN A 8 -35.53 -0.42 -2.42
CA GLN A 8 -35.63 -1.63 -1.61
C GLN A 8 -36.53 -2.68 -2.25
N VAL A 9 -37.69 -2.26 -2.78
CA VAL A 9 -38.63 -3.14 -3.50
C VAL A 9 -38.03 -3.67 -4.81
N ALA A 10 -37.25 -2.87 -5.54
CA ALA A 10 -36.57 -3.34 -6.75
C ALA A 10 -35.46 -4.38 -6.44
N GLY A 11 -34.79 -4.27 -5.29
CA GLY A 11 -33.71 -5.16 -4.87
C GLY A 11 -34.16 -6.53 -4.37
N THR A 12 -35.34 -6.62 -3.74
CA THR A 12 -35.89 -7.90 -3.22
C THR A 12 -36.34 -8.83 -4.34
N VAL A 13 -36.75 -8.31 -5.49
CA VAL A 13 -37.24 -9.13 -6.61
C VAL A 13 -36.11 -9.88 -7.35
N VAL A 14 -34.87 -9.37 -7.31
CA VAL A 14 -33.70 -10.00 -7.97
C VAL A 14 -33.24 -11.29 -7.26
N THR A 15 -33.63 -11.49 -5.99
CA THR A 15 -33.16 -12.62 -5.17
C THR A 15 -34.15 -13.78 -5.02
N SER A 16 -35.32 -13.72 -5.68
CA SER A 16 -36.33 -14.79 -5.59
C SER A 16 -36.00 -15.96 -6.53
N PRO A 17 -35.78 -17.20 -6.04
CA PRO A 17 -35.35 -18.34 -6.87
C PRO A 17 -36.47 -18.95 -7.73
N ASP A 18 -37.74 -18.68 -7.40
CA ASP A 18 -38.85 -19.47 -7.92
C ASP A 18 -39.60 -18.73 -9.03
N GLY A 19 -39.22 -19.08 -10.26
CA GLY A 19 -39.80 -18.55 -11.50
C GLY A 19 -41.25 -18.96 -11.72
N THR A 20 -42.20 -18.31 -11.04
CA THR A 20 -43.64 -18.39 -11.32
C THR A 20 -44.21 -17.13 -11.99
N GLN A 21 -45.34 -17.30 -12.67
CA GLN A 21 -46.01 -16.37 -13.61
C GLN A 21 -46.20 -14.91 -13.15
N SER A 22 -46.11 -14.57 -11.85
CA SER A 22 -46.27 -13.20 -11.35
C SER A 22 -45.06 -12.29 -11.62
N ASN A 23 -43.91 -12.83 -12.03
CA ASN A 23 -42.64 -12.08 -12.08
C ASN A 23 -42.35 -11.38 -13.41
N ALA A 24 -43.06 -11.72 -14.50
CA ALA A 24 -42.85 -11.12 -15.83
C ALA A 24 -43.44 -9.71 -15.94
N THR A 25 -44.65 -9.51 -15.40
CA THR A 25 -45.28 -8.20 -15.19
C THR A 25 -44.43 -7.36 -14.24
N HIS A 26 -43.89 -7.97 -13.18
CA HIS A 26 -43.07 -7.29 -12.17
C HIS A 26 -41.78 -6.67 -12.74
N LEU A 27 -41.10 -7.30 -13.68
CA LEU A 27 -39.86 -6.77 -14.30
C LEU A 27 -40.11 -5.62 -15.29
N SER A 28 -41.21 -5.67 -16.07
CA SER A 28 -41.60 -4.53 -16.92
C SER A 28 -41.99 -3.34 -16.06
N THR A 29 -42.73 -3.58 -14.98
CA THR A 29 -43.07 -2.57 -13.97
C THR A 29 -41.82 -2.03 -13.28
N ILE A 30 -40.84 -2.88 -12.90
CA ILE A 30 -39.56 -2.43 -12.32
C ILE A 30 -38.74 -1.57 -13.29
N VAL A 31 -38.72 -1.90 -14.58
CA VAL A 31 -38.02 -1.10 -15.61
C VAL A 31 -38.75 0.23 -15.88
N GLU A 32 -40.08 0.25 -15.76
CA GLU A 32 -40.88 1.47 -15.81
C GLU A 32 -40.70 2.33 -14.55
N ASP A 33 -40.65 1.71 -13.38
CA ASP A 33 -40.41 2.35 -12.08
C ASP A 33 -38.98 2.91 -12.01
N LEU A 34 -37.96 2.16 -12.42
CA LEU A 34 -36.57 2.63 -12.50
C LEU A 34 -36.41 3.83 -13.43
N ALA A 35 -37.05 3.80 -14.60
CA ALA A 35 -37.02 4.91 -15.55
C ALA A 35 -37.83 6.11 -15.03
N GLY A 36 -38.98 5.88 -14.40
CA GLY A 36 -39.82 6.92 -13.83
C GLY A 36 -39.17 7.61 -12.64
N ILE A 37 -38.53 6.85 -11.75
CA ILE A 37 -37.82 7.35 -10.58
C ILE A 37 -36.53 8.07 -11.00
N SER A 38 -35.79 7.52 -11.97
CA SER A 38 -34.61 8.20 -12.54
C SER A 38 -34.99 9.56 -13.12
N ALA A 39 -36.08 9.65 -13.88
CA ALA A 39 -36.60 10.91 -14.40
C ALA A 39 -37.03 11.87 -13.28
N GLN A 40 -37.75 11.39 -12.26
CA GLN A 40 -38.18 12.23 -11.13
C GLN A 40 -37.03 12.77 -10.28
N VAL A 41 -35.98 11.95 -10.05
CA VAL A 41 -34.77 12.38 -9.34
C VAL A 41 -34.01 13.40 -10.18
N ASN A 42 -33.90 13.20 -11.49
CA ASN A 42 -33.27 14.14 -12.39
C ASN A 42 -34.03 15.49 -12.41
N ASP A 43 -35.35 15.46 -12.52
CA ASP A 43 -36.20 16.65 -12.49
C ASP A 43 -36.12 17.39 -11.14
N ALA A 44 -36.07 16.66 -10.01
CA ALA A 44 -35.89 17.25 -8.69
C ALA A 44 -34.51 17.90 -8.52
N LEU A 45 -33.46 17.31 -9.09
CA LEU A 45 -32.11 17.87 -9.10
C LEU A 45 -32.03 19.11 -10.00
N TYR A 46 -32.64 19.08 -11.19
CA TYR A 46 -32.75 20.23 -12.11
C TYR A 46 -33.63 21.37 -11.57
N ALA A 47 -34.65 21.06 -10.76
CA ALA A 47 -35.42 22.09 -10.05
C ALA A 47 -34.62 22.76 -8.92
N SER A 48 -33.59 22.08 -8.39
CA SER A 48 -32.76 22.56 -7.28
C SER A 48 -31.53 23.39 -7.70
N THR A 49 -31.29 23.52 -9.02
CA THR A 49 -30.14 24.20 -9.67
C THR A 49 -30.04 25.71 -9.42
N SER A 50 -30.92 26.31 -8.61
CA SER A 50 -30.74 27.69 -8.12
C SER A 50 -29.75 27.78 -6.94
N ARG A 51 -29.24 26.65 -6.44
CA ARG A 51 -28.17 26.55 -5.42
C ARG A 51 -26.99 25.77 -6.02
N ALA A 52 -25.77 26.07 -5.57
CA ALA A 52 -24.53 25.47 -6.07
C ALA A 52 -24.64 23.93 -6.11
N ALA A 53 -24.46 23.34 -7.30
CA ALA A 53 -24.50 21.90 -7.51
C ALA A 53 -23.34 21.22 -6.76
N THR A 54 -23.64 20.12 -6.07
CA THR A 54 -22.63 19.32 -5.36
C THR A 54 -22.03 18.24 -6.26
N ALA A 55 -20.84 17.73 -5.93
CA ALA A 55 -20.23 16.61 -6.65
C ALA A 55 -21.10 15.34 -6.60
N SER A 56 -21.89 15.17 -5.53
CA SER A 56 -22.89 14.12 -5.41
C SER A 56 -24.07 14.31 -6.35
N ASP A 57 -24.52 15.54 -6.61
CA ASP A 57 -25.60 15.81 -7.56
C ASP A 57 -25.18 15.46 -8.99
N GLU A 58 -23.96 15.81 -9.40
CA GLU A 58 -23.40 15.41 -10.71
C GLU A 58 -23.28 13.88 -10.84
N THR A 59 -22.87 13.21 -9.77
CA THR A 59 -22.78 11.75 -9.71
C THR A 59 -24.17 11.11 -9.81
N LEU A 60 -25.18 11.66 -9.14
CA LEU A 60 -26.57 11.19 -9.22
C LEU A 60 -27.13 11.33 -10.64
N VAL A 61 -26.89 12.46 -11.32
CA VAL A 61 -27.32 12.67 -12.71
C VAL A 61 -26.68 11.63 -13.63
N ARG A 62 -25.37 11.37 -13.49
CA ARG A 62 -24.67 10.34 -14.26
C ARG A 62 -25.27 8.95 -14.04
N LEU A 63 -25.51 8.57 -12.78
CA LEU A 63 -26.08 7.26 -12.43
C LEU A 63 -27.53 7.11 -12.91
N CYS A 64 -28.31 8.18 -12.88
CA CYS A 64 -29.67 8.22 -13.45
C CYS A 64 -29.64 7.96 -14.96
N GLN A 65 -28.66 8.52 -15.67
CA GLN A 65 -28.44 8.26 -17.09
C GLN A 65 -28.05 6.80 -17.36
N GLU A 66 -27.13 6.22 -16.56
CA GLU A 66 -26.74 4.82 -16.69
C GLU A 66 -27.92 3.85 -16.42
N CYS A 67 -28.78 4.16 -15.44
CA CYS A 67 -30.03 3.44 -15.20
C CYS A 67 -30.95 3.46 -16.43
N GLN A 68 -31.06 4.62 -17.08
CA GLN A 68 -31.89 4.79 -18.26
C GLN A 68 -31.34 3.97 -19.44
N ASP A 69 -30.03 3.94 -19.62
CA ASP A 69 -29.37 3.16 -20.66
C ASP A 69 -29.62 1.65 -20.46
N ILE A 70 -29.47 1.15 -19.23
CA ILE A 70 -29.77 -0.27 -18.91
C ILE A 70 -31.26 -0.58 -19.14
N ALA A 71 -32.16 0.32 -18.73
CA ALA A 71 -33.59 0.17 -18.99
C ALA A 71 -33.90 0.07 -20.50
N THR A 72 -33.22 0.86 -21.34
CA THR A 72 -33.36 0.76 -22.80
C THR A 72 -32.83 -0.55 -23.36
N GLU A 73 -31.70 -1.06 -22.85
CA GLU A 73 -31.12 -2.34 -23.27
C GLU A 73 -32.05 -3.52 -22.95
N ILE A 74 -32.63 -3.54 -21.74
CA ILE A 74 -33.60 -4.57 -21.32
C ILE A 74 -34.87 -4.49 -22.18
N ARG A 75 -35.39 -3.29 -22.45
CA ARG A 75 -36.56 -3.10 -23.34
C ARG A 75 -36.30 -3.59 -24.76
N ALA A 76 -35.12 -3.32 -25.31
CA ALA A 76 -34.74 -3.79 -26.64
C ALA A 76 -34.72 -5.32 -26.72
N ALA A 77 -34.20 -5.98 -25.68
CA ALA A 77 -34.21 -7.44 -25.59
C ALA A 77 -35.64 -8.00 -25.52
N LEU A 78 -36.51 -7.41 -24.69
CA LEU A 78 -37.91 -7.82 -24.58
C LEU A 78 -38.68 -7.67 -25.90
N ARG A 79 -38.45 -6.60 -26.65
CA ARG A 79 -39.04 -6.40 -28.00
C ARG A 79 -38.53 -7.41 -29.02
N SER A 80 -37.23 -7.75 -28.98
CA SER A 80 -36.65 -8.75 -29.88
C SER A 80 -37.23 -10.15 -29.68
N LEU A 81 -37.67 -10.47 -28.45
CA LEU A 81 -38.35 -11.71 -28.10
C LEU A 81 -39.80 -11.73 -28.58
N GLN A 82 -40.49 -10.59 -28.57
CA GLN A 82 -41.85 -10.45 -29.11
C GLN A 82 -41.90 -10.54 -30.64
N ALA A 83 -40.84 -10.12 -31.35
CA ALA A 83 -40.78 -10.16 -32.81
C ALA A 83 -40.50 -11.55 -33.41
N LYS A 84 -39.93 -12.48 -32.64
CA LYS A 84 -39.68 -13.88 -33.06
C LYS A 84 -40.87 -14.77 -32.71
N GLY A 85 -42.01 -14.53 -33.35
CA GLY A 85 -43.23 -15.33 -33.16
C GLY A 85 -43.03 -16.79 -33.61
N THR A 86 -43.02 -17.73 -32.65
CA THR A 86 -43.34 -19.14 -32.91
C THR A 86 -44.22 -19.67 -31.78
N SER A 87 -45.27 -20.40 -32.14
CA SER A 87 -46.39 -20.86 -31.29
C SER A 87 -46.02 -21.90 -30.20
N LYS A 88 -44.74 -22.06 -29.86
CA LYS A 88 -44.30 -22.83 -28.68
C LYS A 88 -44.05 -21.96 -27.45
N LEU A 89 -44.23 -20.64 -27.55
CA LEU A 89 -43.87 -19.68 -26.52
C LEU A 89 -44.91 -19.51 -25.40
N ASP A 90 -46.12 -20.06 -25.51
CA ASP A 90 -47.14 -19.89 -24.47
C ASP A 90 -46.78 -20.62 -23.16
N HIS A 91 -45.87 -21.60 -23.20
CA HIS A 91 -45.25 -22.18 -22.00
C HIS A 91 -43.98 -21.47 -21.54
N ALA A 92 -43.28 -20.74 -22.41
CA ALA A 92 -42.10 -19.95 -22.04
C ALA A 92 -42.47 -18.56 -21.47
N LYS A 93 -43.74 -18.17 -21.49
CA LYS A 93 -44.30 -17.02 -20.76
C LYS A 93 -44.24 -17.15 -19.23
N ALA A 94 -43.65 -18.21 -18.67
CA ALA A 94 -43.60 -18.43 -17.23
C ALA A 94 -42.38 -17.81 -16.51
N SER A 95 -41.30 -17.41 -17.20
CA SER A 95 -40.17 -16.73 -16.53
C SER A 95 -39.34 -15.89 -17.50
N VAL A 96 -39.34 -14.56 -17.31
CA VAL A 96 -38.52 -13.60 -18.07
C VAL A 96 -37.03 -13.91 -17.94
N VAL A 97 -36.59 -14.51 -16.83
CA VAL A 97 -35.21 -15.00 -16.63
C VAL A 97 -34.86 -16.11 -17.62
N VAL A 98 -35.80 -17.00 -17.94
CA VAL A 98 -35.61 -18.07 -18.93
C VAL A 98 -35.57 -17.49 -20.35
N ALA A 99 -36.38 -16.47 -20.64
CA ALA A 99 -36.40 -15.80 -21.93
C ALA A 99 -35.14 -14.94 -22.18
N LEU A 100 -34.62 -14.28 -21.15
CA LEU A 100 -33.35 -13.56 -21.20
C LEU A 100 -32.15 -14.52 -21.29
N LYS A 101 -32.18 -15.67 -20.58
CA LYS A 101 -31.16 -16.74 -20.72
C LYS A 101 -31.15 -17.39 -22.12
N ALA A 102 -32.26 -17.30 -22.87
CA ALA A 102 -32.35 -17.79 -24.24
C ALA A 102 -31.82 -16.80 -25.30
N THR A 103 -31.68 -15.52 -24.94
CA THR A 103 -31.23 -14.45 -25.85
C THR A 103 -29.87 -13.87 -25.49
N TRP A 104 -29.48 -13.89 -24.21
CA TRP A 104 -28.21 -13.38 -23.70
C TRP A 104 -27.37 -14.51 -23.11
N SER A 105 -26.04 -14.40 -23.24
CA SER A 105 -25.13 -15.33 -22.59
C SER A 105 -25.22 -15.19 -21.06
N ARG A 106 -24.94 -16.28 -20.35
CA ARG A 106 -24.88 -16.30 -18.88
C ARG A 106 -23.92 -15.22 -18.34
N ASP A 107 -22.77 -15.03 -18.99
CA ASP A 107 -21.78 -13.98 -18.68
C ASP A 107 -22.35 -12.56 -18.84
N LYS A 108 -23.19 -12.31 -19.86
CA LYS A 108 -23.83 -11.01 -20.05
C LYS A 108 -24.86 -10.72 -18.96
N LEU A 109 -25.60 -11.74 -18.51
CA LEU A 109 -26.57 -11.61 -17.42
C LEU A 109 -25.90 -11.33 -16.08
N GLU A 110 -24.83 -12.06 -15.75
CA GLU A 110 -24.04 -11.84 -14.53
C GLU A 110 -23.42 -10.43 -14.52
N LYS A 111 -22.90 -9.95 -15.66
CA LYS A 111 -22.39 -8.57 -15.79
C LYS A 111 -23.47 -7.51 -15.62
N LEU A 112 -24.68 -7.74 -16.13
CA LEU A 112 -25.77 -6.78 -16.04
C LEU A 112 -26.31 -6.70 -14.59
N GLU A 113 -26.40 -7.84 -13.91
CA GLU A 113 -26.72 -7.92 -12.48
C GLU A 113 -25.68 -7.17 -11.63
N GLN A 114 -24.39 -7.42 -11.88
CA GLN A 114 -23.30 -6.69 -11.21
C GLN A 114 -23.38 -5.18 -11.45
N ARG A 115 -23.67 -4.73 -12.70
CA ARG A 115 -23.83 -3.30 -13.02
C ARG A 115 -25.03 -2.69 -12.30
N LEU A 116 -26.18 -3.36 -12.25
CA LEU A 116 -27.37 -2.89 -11.53
C LEU A 116 -27.13 -2.80 -10.02
N GLN A 117 -26.45 -3.79 -9.43
CA GLN A 117 -26.07 -3.76 -8.02
C GLN A 117 -25.08 -2.63 -7.72
N GLN A 118 -24.11 -2.40 -8.61
CA GLN A 118 -23.15 -1.30 -8.50
C GLN A 118 -23.84 0.06 -8.58
N ILE A 119 -24.66 0.29 -9.61
CA ILE A 119 -25.40 1.55 -9.78
C ILE A 119 -26.31 1.80 -8.58
N ARG A 120 -27.03 0.78 -8.10
CA ARG A 120 -27.85 0.89 -6.89
C ARG A 120 -27.03 1.33 -5.68
N SER A 121 -25.86 0.74 -5.47
CA SER A 121 -24.98 1.07 -4.34
C SER A 121 -24.40 2.49 -4.44
N GLU A 122 -23.97 2.91 -5.63
CA GLU A 122 -23.43 4.24 -5.88
C GLU A 122 -24.52 5.31 -5.76
N MET A 123 -25.72 5.02 -6.24
CA MET A 123 -26.86 5.94 -6.23
C MET A 123 -27.42 6.12 -4.82
N MET A 124 -27.56 5.03 -4.06
CA MET A 124 -27.90 5.14 -2.63
C MET A 124 -26.85 5.93 -1.87
N MET A 125 -25.57 5.73 -2.16
CA MET A 125 -24.51 6.49 -1.50
C MET A 125 -24.56 7.96 -1.87
N ALA A 126 -24.70 8.30 -3.14
CA ALA A 126 -24.80 9.69 -3.58
C ALA A 126 -26.08 10.38 -3.04
N MET A 127 -27.21 9.67 -2.93
CA MET A 127 -28.42 10.18 -2.27
C MET A 127 -28.24 10.37 -0.76
N LEU A 128 -27.49 9.48 -0.09
CA LEU A 128 -27.15 9.60 1.32
C LEU A 128 -26.01 10.60 1.58
N VAL A 129 -25.29 11.07 0.56
CA VAL A 129 -24.18 12.03 0.71
C VAL A 129 -24.59 13.44 0.25
N ALA A 130 -25.48 13.58 -0.74
CA ALA A 130 -25.91 14.89 -1.27
C ALA A 130 -26.54 15.84 -0.21
N PRO A 131 -27.45 15.40 0.69
CA PRO A 131 -27.93 16.25 1.78
C PRO A 131 -26.79 16.71 2.72
N TRP A 132 -25.76 15.86 2.87
CA TRP A 132 -24.67 16.03 3.83
C TRP A 132 -23.54 16.91 3.27
N GLU A 133 -23.34 16.92 1.94
CA GLU A 133 -22.49 17.89 1.25
C GLU A 133 -23.11 19.29 1.27
N LYS A 134 -24.44 19.35 1.16
CA LYS A 134 -25.19 20.61 1.20
C LYS A 134 -25.14 21.27 2.59
N GLU A 135 -25.12 20.48 3.66
CA GLU A 135 -24.95 20.95 5.04
C GLU A 135 -23.52 21.44 5.31
N ARG A 136 -22.50 20.76 4.73
CA ARG A 136 -21.10 21.18 4.78
C ARG A 136 -20.85 22.53 4.07
N LEU A 137 -21.52 22.77 2.95
CA LEU A 137 -21.45 24.04 2.20
C LEU A 137 -22.14 25.21 2.93
N GLN A 138 -23.03 24.93 3.90
CA GLN A 138 -23.78 25.94 4.66
C GLN A 138 -23.14 26.31 6.01
N GLY A 139 -21.99 25.71 6.38
CA GLY A 139 -21.20 26.13 7.54
C GLY A 139 -21.81 25.80 8.91
N GLY A 140 -22.76 24.87 9.00
CA GLY A 140 -23.42 24.49 10.26
C GLY A 140 -22.59 23.54 11.12
N SER A 141 -22.12 24.01 12.28
CA SER A 141 -21.45 23.20 13.32
C SER A 141 -22.44 22.57 14.31
N SER A 142 -23.43 21.77 13.84
CA SER A 142 -24.34 21.08 14.76
C SER A 142 -24.33 19.57 14.54
N ASP A 143 -23.38 18.91 15.19
CA ASP A 143 -23.26 17.45 15.32
C ASP A 143 -24.56 16.82 15.91
N GLN A 144 -25.36 17.61 16.66
CA GLN A 144 -26.63 17.18 17.24
C GLN A 144 -27.76 17.00 16.23
N GLY A 145 -27.82 17.84 15.18
CA GLY A 145 -28.82 17.72 14.11
C GLY A 145 -28.61 16.47 13.26
N LEU A 146 -27.34 16.13 13.02
CA LEU A 146 -26.90 14.93 12.29
C LEU A 146 -27.29 13.64 13.02
N THR A 147 -27.06 13.53 14.34
CA THR A 147 -27.55 12.38 15.12
C THR A 147 -29.06 12.23 15.09
N ALA A 148 -29.82 13.34 15.13
CA ALA A 148 -31.28 13.29 15.12
C ALA A 148 -31.84 12.86 13.75
N GLN A 149 -31.22 13.28 12.64
CA GLN A 149 -31.58 12.82 11.30
C GLN A 149 -31.18 11.36 11.05
N ILE A 150 -30.01 10.93 11.54
CA ILE A 150 -29.60 9.51 11.53
C ILE A 150 -30.61 8.66 12.30
N ASP A 151 -31.05 9.11 13.47
CA ASP A 151 -32.03 8.42 14.31
C ASP A 151 -33.43 8.39 13.67
N GLN A 152 -33.83 9.45 12.95
CA GLN A 152 -35.07 9.47 12.15
C GLN A 152 -35.02 8.52 10.95
N ILE A 153 -33.90 8.49 10.22
CA ILE A 153 -33.70 7.58 9.08
C ILE A 153 -33.66 6.13 9.57
N SER A 154 -32.94 5.86 10.67
CA SER A 154 -32.90 4.53 11.31
C SER A 154 -34.28 4.08 11.77
N LYS A 155 -35.07 4.96 12.41
CA LYS A 155 -36.46 4.67 12.84
C LYS A 155 -37.43 4.46 11.68
N ALA A 156 -37.26 5.20 10.58
CA ALA A 156 -38.05 5.01 9.35
C ALA A 156 -37.73 3.67 8.69
N ILE A 157 -36.45 3.28 8.67
CA ILE A 157 -35.97 1.99 8.20
C ILE A 157 -36.50 0.85 9.10
N ASP A 158 -36.45 1.00 10.43
CA ASP A 158 -36.98 0.01 11.38
C ASP A 158 -38.49 -0.20 11.23
N ARG A 159 -39.25 0.86 10.96
CA ARG A 159 -40.70 0.79 10.68
C ARG A 159 -41.03 0.07 9.38
N ASN A 160 -40.26 0.27 8.31
CA ASN A 160 -40.48 -0.44 7.04
C ASN A 160 -39.99 -1.89 7.09
N ASN A 161 -39.07 -2.23 8.00
CA ASN A 161 -38.52 -3.57 8.15
C ASN A 161 -39.38 -4.51 9.01
N SER A 162 -40.35 -4.01 9.78
CA SER A 162 -41.28 -4.86 10.53
C SER A 162 -42.21 -5.70 9.66
N GLU A 163 -42.33 -5.40 8.36
CA GLU A 163 -43.11 -6.18 7.39
C GLU A 163 -42.32 -7.33 6.73
N PHE A 164 -41.00 -7.42 6.91
CA PHE A 164 -40.12 -8.41 6.26
C PHE A 164 -39.24 -9.15 7.28
N GLN A 165 -39.86 -9.91 8.19
CA GLN A 165 -39.12 -10.80 9.09
C GLN A 165 -38.63 -12.05 8.33
N ILE A 166 -37.34 -12.08 7.98
CA ILE A 166 -36.57 -13.33 7.86
C ILE A 166 -35.30 -13.21 8.72
N THR A 167 -35.44 -13.60 9.98
CA THR A 167 -34.51 -14.36 10.83
C THR A 167 -33.00 -14.35 10.50
N SER A 168 -32.34 -13.19 10.52
CA SER A 168 -30.91 -13.14 10.86
C SER A 168 -30.70 -12.03 11.89
N GLY A 169 -30.23 -12.39 13.07
CA GLY A 169 -30.16 -11.46 14.21
C GLY A 169 -29.29 -10.23 13.91
N ASP A 170 -29.72 -9.05 14.35
CA ASP A 170 -29.07 -7.75 14.11
C ASP A 170 -27.56 -7.75 14.45
N SER A 171 -27.13 -8.61 15.36
CA SER A 171 -25.71 -8.81 15.68
C SER A 171 -24.88 -9.32 14.49
N THR A 172 -25.42 -10.25 13.71
CA THR A 172 -24.73 -10.86 12.56
C THR A 172 -24.63 -9.87 11.41
N LEU A 173 -25.69 -9.07 11.20
CA LEU A 173 -25.69 -7.98 10.22
C LEU A 173 -24.61 -6.94 10.58
N ASN A 174 -24.58 -6.46 11.82
CA ASN A 174 -23.59 -5.48 12.26
C ASN A 174 -22.15 -5.98 12.09
N GLN A 175 -21.87 -7.25 12.40
CA GLN A 175 -20.55 -7.85 12.18
C GLN A 175 -20.17 -7.90 10.70
N ASN A 176 -21.13 -8.19 9.81
CA ASN A 176 -20.88 -8.18 8.36
C ASN A 176 -20.59 -6.77 7.86
N ILE A 177 -21.33 -5.76 8.32
CA ILE A 177 -21.08 -4.35 7.97
C ILE A 177 -19.69 -3.90 8.45
N GLN A 178 -19.33 -4.22 9.70
CA GLN A 178 -17.99 -3.94 10.24
C GLN A 178 -16.90 -4.54 9.35
N ARG A 179 -17.07 -5.81 8.94
CA ARG A 179 -16.12 -6.51 8.08
C ARG A 179 -15.99 -5.82 6.71
N GLN A 180 -17.10 -5.43 6.09
CA GLN A 180 -17.11 -4.76 4.78
C GLN A 180 -16.41 -3.40 4.83
N ILE A 181 -16.68 -2.58 5.85
CA ILE A 181 -16.04 -1.28 5.99
C ILE A 181 -14.54 -1.43 6.25
N ILE A 182 -14.12 -2.35 7.14
CA ILE A 182 -12.71 -2.66 7.35
C ILE A 182 -12.04 -3.12 6.05
N GLN A 183 -12.68 -4.01 5.29
CA GLN A 183 -12.16 -4.50 4.01
C GLN A 183 -12.02 -3.38 2.98
N SER A 184 -12.94 -2.39 2.96
CA SER A 184 -12.87 -1.26 2.04
C SER A 184 -11.67 -0.32 2.28
N LEU A 185 -11.10 -0.31 3.49
CA LEU A 185 -9.88 0.45 3.81
C LEU A 185 -8.60 -0.26 3.36
N HIS A 186 -8.66 -1.58 3.18
CA HIS A 186 -7.52 -2.41 2.86
C HIS A 186 -7.13 -2.31 1.36
N PHE A 187 -5.83 -2.24 1.08
CA PHE A 187 -5.29 -2.34 -0.28
C PHE A 187 -4.23 -3.45 -0.34
N SER A 188 -4.02 -4.02 -1.53
CA SER A 188 -3.23 -5.25 -1.72
C SER A 188 -1.80 -5.19 -1.17
N SER A 189 -1.17 -4.02 -1.20
CA SER A 189 0.23 -3.81 -0.79
C SER A 189 0.41 -3.25 0.62
N ILE A 190 -0.65 -3.22 1.44
CA ILE A 190 -0.65 -2.58 2.78
C ILE A 190 0.38 -3.16 3.75
N VAL A 191 0.65 -4.47 3.68
CA VAL A 191 1.68 -5.16 4.49
C VAL A 191 2.98 -5.45 3.73
N ALA A 192 3.08 -5.01 2.48
CA ALA A 192 4.21 -5.41 1.62
C ALA A 192 5.54 -4.85 2.13
N ARG A 193 5.55 -3.60 2.61
CA ARG A 193 6.77 -3.01 3.19
C ARG A 193 7.21 -3.73 4.46
N GLU A 194 6.28 -3.99 5.37
CA GLU A 194 6.56 -4.72 6.62
C GLU A 194 7.24 -6.07 6.34
N LYS A 195 6.71 -6.84 5.38
CA LYS A 195 7.28 -8.13 4.97
C LYS A 195 8.65 -8.01 4.30
N ALA A 196 8.92 -6.91 3.60
CA ALA A 196 10.19 -6.66 2.93
C ALA A 196 11.29 -6.16 3.88
N ILE A 197 10.95 -5.71 5.09
CA ILE A 197 11.95 -5.30 6.08
C ILE A 197 12.66 -6.55 6.61
N SER A 198 13.99 -6.56 6.49
CA SER A 198 14.83 -7.64 7.01
C SER A 198 14.58 -7.88 8.49
N LYS A 199 14.64 -9.16 8.92
CA LYS A 199 14.56 -9.50 10.34
C LYS A 199 15.83 -9.03 11.06
N PRO A 200 15.72 -8.55 12.31
CA PRO A 200 16.89 -8.24 13.12
C PRO A 200 17.73 -9.51 13.36
N TYR A 201 19.04 -9.35 13.46
CA TYR A 201 19.93 -10.43 13.90
C TYR A 201 19.65 -10.75 15.38
N GLU A 202 19.74 -12.02 15.80
CA GLU A 202 19.11 -12.59 17.02
C GLU A 202 19.32 -11.82 18.35
N THR A 203 20.41 -11.06 18.46
CA THR A 203 20.80 -10.29 19.65
C THR A 203 20.70 -8.77 19.49
N THR A 204 20.39 -8.29 18.29
CA THR A 204 20.39 -6.86 17.93
C THR A 204 19.19 -6.12 18.55
N TYR A 205 19.37 -4.84 18.86
CA TYR A 205 18.33 -3.91 19.38
C TYR A 205 17.78 -4.18 20.79
N ARG A 206 18.20 -5.23 21.50
CA ARG A 206 17.77 -5.47 22.90
C ARG A 206 18.11 -4.33 23.84
N TRP A 207 19.13 -3.55 23.49
CA TRP A 207 19.53 -2.35 24.22
C TRP A 207 18.41 -1.31 24.30
N ILE A 208 17.48 -1.24 23.35
CA ILE A 208 16.50 -0.13 23.32
C ILE A 208 15.60 -0.05 24.57
N PHE A 209 15.40 -1.17 25.26
CA PHE A 209 14.59 -1.23 26.48
C PHE A 209 15.39 -1.01 27.77
N ARG A 210 16.72 -0.80 27.70
CA ARG A 210 17.52 -0.50 28.90
C ARG A 210 17.56 1.01 29.14
N ASN A 211 17.62 1.39 30.42
CA ASN A 211 17.58 2.78 30.86
C ASN A 211 18.95 3.50 30.80
N ASP A 212 20.02 2.79 30.45
CA ASP A 212 21.42 3.24 30.56
C ASP A 212 22.07 3.65 29.23
N HIS A 213 21.43 3.45 28.08
CA HIS A 213 22.07 3.79 26.78
C HIS A 213 22.20 5.28 26.50
N ASN A 214 21.52 6.12 27.28
CA ASN A 214 21.46 7.57 27.12
C ASN A 214 22.26 8.34 28.20
N SER A 215 23.01 7.64 29.07
CA SER A 215 23.66 8.22 30.26
C SER A 215 25.08 8.78 30.04
N GLY A 216 25.39 9.28 28.84
CA GLY A 216 26.63 10.01 28.61
C GLY A 216 26.61 11.38 29.30
N GLN A 217 27.50 11.62 30.27
CA GLN A 217 27.71 12.95 30.87
C GLN A 217 28.09 13.94 29.75
N GLY A 218 27.17 14.85 29.40
CA GLY A 218 27.35 15.82 28.32
C GLY A 218 26.28 15.77 27.21
N SER A 219 25.41 14.75 27.17
CA SER A 219 24.30 14.73 26.20
C SER A 219 23.20 15.73 26.58
N PRO A 220 22.64 16.46 25.58
CA PRO A 220 21.55 17.40 25.80
C PRO A 220 20.32 16.70 26.41
N SER A 221 19.50 17.44 27.15
CA SER A 221 18.43 16.91 28.02
C SER A 221 17.39 16.06 27.28
N ASN A 222 17.07 16.42 26.05
CA ASN A 222 16.25 15.66 25.10
C ASN A 222 16.76 14.23 24.86
N ARG A 223 18.08 13.99 24.90
CA ARG A 223 18.68 12.66 24.69
C ARG A 223 18.77 11.83 25.96
N ARG A 224 18.31 12.32 27.11
CA ARG A 224 18.43 11.61 28.40
C ARG A 224 17.27 10.65 28.67
N GLN A 225 16.11 10.85 28.05
CA GLN A 225 14.96 9.96 28.22
C GLN A 225 15.15 8.70 27.37
N SER A 226 15.17 7.52 28.01
CA SER A 226 15.23 6.24 27.28
C SER A 226 13.92 5.99 26.52
N PHE A 227 13.94 5.10 25.52
CA PHE A 227 12.74 4.71 24.81
C PHE A 227 11.71 4.08 25.75
N ALA A 228 12.13 3.18 26.64
CA ALA A 228 11.26 2.57 27.65
C ALA A 228 10.61 3.62 28.58
N GLN A 229 11.38 4.58 29.08
CA GLN A 229 10.86 5.68 29.89
C GLN A 229 9.85 6.52 29.13
N TRP A 230 10.10 6.81 27.85
CA TRP A 230 9.14 7.54 27.02
C TRP A 230 7.84 6.74 26.77
N LEU A 231 7.92 5.42 26.63
CA LEU A 231 6.71 4.59 26.45
C LEU A 231 5.78 4.70 27.65
N GLU A 232 6.32 4.72 28.87
CA GLU A 232 5.56 4.81 30.13
C GLU A 232 5.14 6.24 30.49
N ASP A 233 5.85 7.26 29.98
CA ASP A 233 5.63 8.66 30.32
C ASP A 233 4.23 9.15 29.90
N SER A 234 3.58 9.92 30.78
CA SER A 234 2.32 10.60 30.48
C SER A 234 2.47 11.80 29.54
N SER A 235 3.70 12.24 29.24
CA SER A 235 3.91 13.41 28.39
C SER A 235 3.52 13.19 26.93
N SER A 236 2.85 14.19 26.36
CA SER A 236 2.49 14.26 24.95
C SER A 236 3.70 14.75 24.14
N LYS A 237 4.75 13.93 24.04
CA LYS A 237 5.95 14.23 23.24
C LYS A 237 6.12 13.19 22.15
N VAL A 238 6.54 13.64 20.97
CA VAL A 238 7.00 12.76 19.89
C VAL A 238 8.29 12.06 20.36
N TYR A 239 8.50 10.81 19.96
CA TYR A 239 9.82 10.17 20.08
C TYR A 239 10.44 9.99 18.70
N TRP A 240 11.62 10.55 18.49
CA TRP A 240 12.26 10.55 17.17
C TRP A 240 13.44 9.58 17.09
N ILE A 241 13.30 8.59 16.21
CA ILE A 241 14.37 7.67 15.82
C ILE A 241 15.06 8.23 14.58
N THR A 242 16.24 8.80 14.76
CA THR A 242 17.02 9.37 13.65
C THR A 242 18.26 8.56 13.34
N GLY A 243 18.81 8.75 12.13
CA GLY A 243 20.13 8.23 11.80
C GLY A 243 20.41 8.13 10.32
N LYS A 244 21.67 7.81 10.01
CA LYS A 244 22.18 7.66 8.63
C LYS A 244 21.34 6.68 7.81
N ALA A 245 21.34 6.83 6.50
CA ALA A 245 20.71 5.85 5.61
C ALA A 245 21.42 4.49 5.74
N GLY A 246 20.65 3.39 5.73
CA GLY A 246 21.20 2.04 5.93
C GLY A 246 21.67 1.72 7.36
N SER A 247 21.38 2.56 8.36
CA SER A 247 21.71 2.31 9.78
C SER A 247 20.76 1.33 10.49
N GLY A 248 19.68 0.88 9.83
CA GLY A 248 18.73 -0.09 10.39
C GLY A 248 17.51 0.51 11.10
N LYS A 249 17.15 1.78 10.85
CA LYS A 249 15.94 2.43 11.42
C LYS A 249 14.66 1.61 11.20
N SER A 250 14.36 1.25 9.95
CA SER A 250 13.15 0.46 9.61
C SER A 250 13.16 -0.92 10.27
N THR A 251 14.33 -1.55 10.35
CA THR A 251 14.51 -2.84 11.05
C THR A 251 14.23 -2.70 12.55
N LEU A 252 14.73 -1.63 13.18
CA LEU A 252 14.42 -1.32 14.57
C LEU A 252 12.93 -1.00 14.76
N MET A 253 12.33 -0.18 13.90
CA MET A 253 10.90 0.16 13.99
C MET A 253 10.03 -1.11 13.87
N ASN A 254 10.35 -2.00 12.94
CA ASN A 254 9.65 -3.29 12.81
C ASN A 254 9.85 -4.18 14.05
N PHE A 255 11.05 -4.18 14.64
CA PHE A 255 11.31 -4.88 15.87
C PHE A 255 10.47 -4.35 17.04
N ILE A 256 10.47 -3.03 17.30
CA ILE A 256 9.80 -2.46 18.47
C ILE A 256 8.28 -2.54 18.40
N VAL A 257 7.68 -2.36 17.23
CA VAL A 257 6.22 -2.42 17.04
C VAL A 257 5.67 -3.78 17.49
N HIS A 258 6.40 -4.85 17.16
CA HIS A 258 6.01 -6.23 17.44
C HIS A 258 6.56 -6.79 18.76
N HIS A 259 7.44 -6.04 19.45
CA HIS A 259 8.07 -6.53 20.68
C HIS A 259 7.11 -6.54 21.88
N SER A 260 7.16 -7.60 22.68
CA SER A 260 6.31 -7.77 23.87
C SER A 260 6.56 -6.69 24.92
N LEU A 261 7.82 -6.30 25.15
CA LEU A 261 8.16 -5.23 26.10
C LEU A 261 7.56 -3.88 25.70
N THR A 262 7.52 -3.54 24.41
CA THR A 262 6.85 -2.31 23.95
C THR A 262 5.37 -2.34 24.34
N LYS A 263 4.69 -3.48 24.14
CA LYS A 263 3.30 -3.64 24.57
C LYS A 263 3.16 -3.48 26.08
N GLN A 264 4.06 -4.07 26.87
CA GLN A 264 4.03 -3.99 28.33
C GLN A 264 4.19 -2.53 28.83
N HIS A 265 5.20 -1.82 28.35
CA HIS A 265 5.43 -0.41 28.74
C HIS A 265 4.27 0.51 28.31
N LEU A 266 3.75 0.32 27.09
CA LEU A 266 2.58 1.07 26.63
C LEU A 266 1.31 0.72 27.42
N GLN A 267 1.17 -0.53 27.88
CA GLN A 267 0.02 -0.93 28.69
C GLN A 267 0.05 -0.21 30.05
N ALA A 268 1.23 -0.09 30.67
CA ALA A 268 1.40 0.68 31.91
C ALA A 268 1.01 2.16 31.73
N TRP A 269 1.34 2.76 30.57
CA TRP A 269 0.87 4.11 30.23
C TRP A 269 -0.64 4.17 29.92
N ALA A 270 -1.19 3.13 29.31
CA ALA A 270 -2.56 3.11 28.84
C ALA A 270 -3.59 2.94 29.97
N GLU A 271 -3.21 2.25 31.06
CA GLU A 271 -4.10 1.92 32.16
C GLU A 271 -4.80 3.16 32.75
N PRO A 272 -6.11 3.05 33.08
CA PRO A 272 -6.95 1.85 33.05
C PRO A 272 -7.62 1.56 31.69
N LEU A 273 -7.30 2.34 30.65
CA LEU A 273 -7.95 2.24 29.34
C LEU A 273 -7.31 1.14 28.46
N PRO A 274 -8.06 0.56 27.52
CA PRO A 274 -7.49 -0.35 26.54
C PRO A 274 -6.48 0.38 25.65
N LEU A 275 -5.39 -0.29 25.32
CA LEU A 275 -4.36 0.18 24.41
C LEU A 275 -4.74 -0.18 22.95
N VAL A 276 -4.66 0.79 22.05
CA VAL A 276 -4.72 0.60 20.59
C VAL A 276 -3.37 0.98 20.01
N ARG A 277 -2.82 0.12 19.14
CA ARG A 277 -1.53 0.40 18.48
C ARG A 277 -1.69 0.32 16.97
N ALA A 278 -1.19 1.32 16.27
CA ALA A 278 -1.10 1.27 14.82
C ALA A 278 0.28 1.71 14.34
N TYR A 279 0.63 1.28 13.14
CA TYR A 279 1.93 1.56 12.54
C TYR A 279 1.83 1.73 11.03
N PHE A 280 2.76 2.48 10.47
CA PHE A 280 2.88 2.66 9.02
C PHE A 280 4.34 2.76 8.62
N TYR A 281 4.69 2.07 7.53
CA TYR A 281 6.01 2.13 6.93
C TYR A 281 5.91 2.80 5.57
N PHE A 282 6.37 4.04 5.48
CA PHE A 282 6.54 4.68 4.18
C PHE A 282 7.53 3.87 3.35
N TRP A 283 7.22 3.73 2.06
CA TRP A 283 8.08 3.00 1.13
C TRP A 283 8.15 3.70 -0.22
N GLU A 284 9.26 4.41 -0.43
CA GLU A 284 9.50 5.17 -1.67
C GLU A 284 9.56 4.26 -2.90
N ALA A 285 10.14 3.06 -2.75
CA ALA A 285 10.18 2.03 -3.79
C ALA A 285 8.88 1.22 -3.90
N GLY A 286 7.86 1.53 -3.09
CA GLY A 286 6.54 0.93 -3.17
C GLY A 286 5.86 1.28 -4.49
N GLN A 287 5.26 0.27 -5.12
CA GLN A 287 4.63 0.42 -6.44
C GLN A 287 3.29 1.15 -6.38
N ASN A 288 2.62 1.01 -5.24
CA ASN A 288 1.36 1.67 -5.00
C ASN A 288 1.64 3.01 -4.31
N SER A 289 1.15 4.11 -4.88
CA SER A 289 1.28 5.46 -4.30
C SER A 289 0.73 5.57 -2.88
N LEU A 290 -0.19 4.69 -2.48
CA LEU A 290 -0.66 4.60 -1.10
C LEU A 290 0.47 4.25 -0.11
N GLN A 291 1.52 3.53 -0.53
CA GLN A 291 2.64 3.17 0.35
C GLN A 291 3.57 4.36 0.68
N LYS A 292 3.39 5.50 0.01
CA LYS A 292 4.21 6.69 0.18
C LYS A 292 3.42 7.98 0.37
N SER A 293 2.09 7.91 0.49
CA SER A 293 1.22 9.09 0.56
C SER A 293 0.43 9.19 1.86
N ARG A 294 -0.10 10.39 2.15
CA ARG A 294 -0.93 10.67 3.33
C ARG A 294 -2.23 9.87 3.32
N GLN A 295 -2.76 9.58 2.13
CA GLN A 295 -3.97 8.78 1.99
C GLN A 295 -3.73 7.34 2.45
N GLY A 296 -2.64 6.71 2.00
CA GLY A 296 -2.37 5.34 2.43
C GLY A 296 -1.91 5.23 3.88
N LEU A 297 -1.21 6.24 4.42
CA LEU A 297 -0.99 6.39 5.86
C LEU A 297 -2.32 6.33 6.62
N MET A 298 -3.29 7.16 6.24
CA MET A 298 -4.56 7.26 6.93
C MET A 298 -5.43 6.01 6.78
N GLN A 299 -5.52 5.45 5.56
CA GLN A 299 -6.23 4.19 5.31
C GLN A 299 -5.65 3.06 6.16
N THR A 300 -4.32 2.98 6.26
CA THR A 300 -3.64 1.92 7.01
C THR A 300 -3.85 2.04 8.51
N ILE A 301 -3.71 3.26 9.06
CA ILE A 301 -3.94 3.50 10.49
C ILE A 301 -5.41 3.21 10.84
N LEU A 302 -6.37 3.73 10.08
CA LEU A 302 -7.79 3.46 10.31
C LEU A 302 -8.12 1.97 10.18
N TRP A 303 -7.56 1.29 9.18
CA TRP A 303 -7.75 -0.15 9.01
C TRP A 303 -7.27 -0.94 10.25
N GLN A 304 -6.09 -0.63 10.79
CA GLN A 304 -5.57 -1.29 12.01
C GLN A 304 -6.42 -0.95 13.23
N CYS A 305 -6.70 0.33 13.44
CA CYS A 305 -7.47 0.83 14.58
C CYS A 305 -8.90 0.26 14.63
N LEU A 306 -9.64 0.28 13.51
CA LEU A 306 -11.01 -0.21 13.43
C LEU A 306 -11.09 -1.73 13.44
N LYS A 307 -10.03 -2.43 13.04
CA LYS A 307 -9.91 -3.88 13.22
C LYS A 307 -9.75 -4.26 14.70
N GLU A 308 -9.01 -3.46 15.47
CA GLU A 308 -8.83 -3.66 16.92
C GLU A 308 -10.05 -3.18 17.74
N ARG A 309 -10.76 -2.15 17.26
CA ARG A 309 -11.96 -1.57 17.90
C ARG A 309 -13.16 -1.51 16.94
N PRO A 310 -13.75 -2.65 16.52
CA PRO A 310 -14.84 -2.67 15.53
C PRO A 310 -16.11 -1.93 15.99
N GLU A 311 -16.34 -1.83 17.29
CA GLU A 311 -17.49 -1.11 17.86
C GLU A 311 -17.44 0.40 17.58
N MET A 312 -16.27 0.95 17.24
CA MET A 312 -16.11 2.36 16.84
C MET A 312 -16.58 2.65 15.42
N ILE A 313 -16.74 1.64 14.56
CA ILE A 313 -17.00 1.82 13.12
C ILE A 313 -18.28 2.63 12.87
N ALA A 314 -19.36 2.32 13.57
CA ALA A 314 -20.64 3.03 13.42
C ALA A 314 -20.51 4.54 13.70
N ARG A 315 -19.66 4.90 14.66
CA ARG A 315 -19.43 6.30 15.07
C ARG A 315 -18.41 7.00 14.18
N VAL A 316 -17.37 6.29 13.76
CA VAL A 316 -16.24 6.85 13.00
C VAL A 316 -16.59 6.98 11.52
N THR A 317 -17.40 6.08 10.99
CA THR A 317 -17.78 6.03 9.58
C THR A 317 -19.31 5.99 9.45
N PRO A 318 -20.05 6.96 10.03
CA PRO A 318 -21.51 6.88 10.12
C PRO A 318 -22.16 6.82 8.72
N ARG A 319 -21.58 7.52 7.74
CA ARG A 319 -22.06 7.50 6.35
C ARG A 319 -22.01 6.10 5.74
N ARG A 320 -20.84 5.45 5.79
CA ARG A 320 -20.68 4.08 5.27
C ARG A 320 -21.51 3.07 6.07
N TRP A 321 -21.57 3.24 7.39
CA TRP A 321 -22.38 2.40 8.27
C TRP A 321 -23.86 2.40 7.87
N THR A 322 -24.45 3.59 7.70
CA THR A 322 -25.86 3.74 7.28
C THR A 322 -26.10 3.13 5.90
N VAL A 323 -25.20 3.36 4.93
CA VAL A 323 -25.34 2.76 3.59
C VAL A 323 -25.39 1.23 3.68
N HIS A 324 -24.45 0.62 4.39
CA HIS A 324 -24.40 -0.84 4.52
C HIS A 324 -25.56 -1.40 5.35
N GLN A 325 -26.12 -0.64 6.30
CA GLN A 325 -27.36 -1.01 6.99
C GLN A 325 -28.56 -1.05 6.03
N VAL A 326 -28.73 -0.02 5.20
CA VAL A 326 -29.83 0.03 4.21
C VAL A 326 -29.68 -1.10 3.20
N LEU A 327 -28.43 -1.40 2.79
CA LEU A 327 -28.11 -2.52 1.90
C LEU A 327 -28.18 -3.89 2.59
N ARG A 328 -28.53 -3.97 3.88
CA ARG A 328 -28.54 -5.21 4.67
C ARG A 328 -27.23 -6.00 4.57
N GLY A 329 -26.10 -5.29 4.47
CA GLY A 329 -24.78 -5.90 4.35
C GLY A 329 -24.57 -6.66 3.03
N LEU A 330 -25.31 -6.35 1.96
CA LEU A 330 -25.00 -6.87 0.62
C LEU A 330 -23.57 -6.46 0.23
N GLU A 331 -22.81 -7.43 -0.28
CA GLU A 331 -21.41 -7.25 -0.67
C GLU A 331 -21.31 -6.42 -1.96
N THR A 332 -21.40 -5.10 -1.83
CA THR A 332 -21.17 -4.17 -2.92
C THR A 332 -19.88 -3.39 -2.67
N PRO A 333 -18.97 -3.28 -3.66
CA PRO A 333 -17.81 -2.41 -3.54
C PRO A 333 -18.27 -0.98 -3.29
N GLY A 334 -17.97 -0.43 -2.12
CA GLY A 334 -18.18 1.00 -1.85
C GLY A 334 -17.21 1.85 -2.69
N PRO A 335 -17.51 3.15 -2.90
CA PRO A 335 -16.59 4.02 -3.62
C PRO A 335 -15.27 4.16 -2.87
N PRO A 336 -14.20 4.53 -3.60
CA PRO A 336 -12.91 4.80 -3.01
C PRO A 336 -13.00 5.80 -1.86
N TRP A 337 -12.19 5.59 -0.83
CA TRP A 337 -12.06 6.53 0.27
C TRP A 337 -11.46 7.85 -0.20
N THR A 338 -12.12 8.96 0.12
CA THR A 338 -11.57 10.30 -0.14
C THR A 338 -10.68 10.74 1.02
N TRP A 339 -9.74 11.66 0.76
CA TRP A 339 -8.89 12.21 1.81
C TRP A 339 -9.70 12.86 2.94
N ASP A 340 -10.74 13.64 2.60
CA ASP A 340 -11.58 14.30 3.60
C ASP A 340 -12.35 13.32 4.47
N GLU A 341 -12.87 12.24 3.88
CA GLU A 341 -13.54 11.18 4.62
C GLU A 341 -12.58 10.51 5.61
N LEU A 342 -11.39 10.15 5.15
CA LEU A 342 -10.35 9.52 5.98
C LEU A 342 -9.90 10.44 7.12
N ARG A 343 -9.65 11.72 6.81
CA ARG A 343 -9.26 12.73 7.80
C ARG A 343 -10.34 12.93 8.85
N THR A 344 -11.60 13.01 8.44
CA THR A 344 -12.74 13.19 9.35
C THR A 344 -12.92 11.95 10.23
N ALA A 345 -12.94 10.76 9.63
CA ALA A 345 -13.05 9.50 10.35
C ALA A 345 -11.93 9.36 11.41
N PHE A 346 -10.69 9.62 11.01
CA PHE A 346 -9.58 9.53 11.94
C PHE A 346 -9.62 10.60 13.04
N SER A 347 -10.05 11.82 12.74
CA SER A 347 -10.23 12.85 13.78
C SER A 347 -11.29 12.43 14.80
N ILE A 348 -12.42 11.85 14.36
CA ILE A 348 -13.44 11.32 15.27
C ILE A 348 -12.86 10.19 16.12
N PHE A 349 -12.15 9.23 15.51
CA PHE A 349 -11.49 8.15 16.23
C PHE A 349 -10.49 8.69 17.26
N ALA A 350 -9.58 9.57 16.85
CA ALA A 350 -8.54 10.14 17.70
C ALA A 350 -9.13 10.99 18.84
N SER A 351 -10.31 11.61 18.65
CA SER A 351 -10.99 12.38 19.71
C SER A 351 -11.44 11.53 20.92
N GLU A 352 -11.48 10.21 20.76
CA GLU A 352 -11.80 9.24 21.82
C GLU A 352 -10.56 8.74 22.57
N ASN A 353 -9.37 9.14 22.12
CA ASN A 353 -8.14 8.88 22.82
C ASN A 353 -8.15 9.56 24.20
N GLY A 354 -7.77 8.81 25.24
CA GLY A 354 -7.84 9.24 26.64
C GLY A 354 -9.24 9.15 27.27
N LYS A 355 -10.29 8.80 26.49
CA LYS A 355 -11.65 8.59 26.99
C LYS A 355 -12.04 7.12 26.96
N SER A 356 -11.89 6.50 25.79
CA SER A 356 -12.35 5.14 25.50
C SER A 356 -11.19 4.16 25.32
N PHE A 357 -10.02 4.66 24.90
CA PHE A 357 -8.79 3.91 24.71
C PHE A 357 -7.58 4.85 24.74
N ARG A 358 -6.37 4.29 24.67
CA ARG A 358 -5.11 5.01 24.51
C ARG A 358 -4.43 4.59 23.22
N LEU A 359 -4.11 5.54 22.35
CA LEU A 359 -3.56 5.31 21.02
C LEU A 359 -2.05 5.56 21.00
N ALA A 360 -1.30 4.57 20.51
CA ALA A 360 0.11 4.71 20.18
C ALA A 360 0.33 4.47 18.67
N LEU A 361 1.09 5.37 18.03
CA LEU A 361 1.40 5.33 16.61
C LEU A 361 2.91 5.22 16.36
N PHE A 362 3.29 4.37 15.41
CA PHE A 362 4.67 4.16 14.99
C PHE A 362 4.82 4.40 13.49
N LEU A 363 5.50 5.47 13.10
CA LEU A 363 5.61 5.91 11.72
C LEU A 363 7.06 5.83 11.25
N ASP A 364 7.37 4.92 10.32
CA ASP A 364 8.71 4.74 9.77
C ASP A 364 8.88 5.41 8.42
N GLY A 365 10.04 6.05 8.21
CA GLY A 365 10.43 6.58 6.91
C GLY A 365 9.71 7.87 6.55
N LEU A 366 9.57 8.84 7.46
CA LEU A 366 8.95 10.13 7.10
C LEU A 366 9.67 10.82 5.93
N ASP A 367 10.97 10.58 5.74
CA ASP A 367 11.76 11.04 4.58
C ASP A 367 11.50 10.27 3.27
N GLU A 368 10.60 9.27 3.30
CA GLU A 368 10.07 8.53 2.14
C GLU A 368 8.65 8.97 1.76
N PHE A 369 8.11 10.00 2.42
CA PHE A 369 6.82 10.59 2.09
C PHE A 369 6.88 11.31 0.74
N GLU A 370 5.91 11.01 -0.12
CA GLU A 370 5.66 11.69 -1.39
C GLU A 370 4.72 12.88 -1.14
N GLY A 371 5.33 14.01 -0.77
CA GLY A 371 4.65 15.27 -0.47
C GLY A 371 5.57 16.21 0.29
N GLU A 372 5.04 17.34 0.75
CA GLU A 372 5.81 18.30 1.53
C GLU A 372 6.07 17.79 2.96
N PRO A 373 7.34 17.69 3.41
CA PRO A 373 7.65 17.22 4.77
C PRO A 373 6.93 18.00 5.88
N SER A 374 6.69 19.30 5.66
CA SER A 374 5.99 20.19 6.58
C SER A 374 4.55 19.75 6.85
N GLU A 375 3.83 19.22 5.85
CA GLU A 375 2.48 18.68 6.03
C GLU A 375 2.48 17.49 7.00
N LEU A 376 3.43 16.57 6.83
CA LEU A 376 3.53 15.37 7.65
C LEU A 376 4.01 15.70 9.07
N ILE A 377 4.94 16.64 9.21
CA ILE A 377 5.38 17.16 10.50
C ILE A 377 4.22 17.78 11.25
N GLN A 378 3.43 18.63 10.59
CA GLN A 378 2.27 19.28 11.21
C GLN A 378 1.23 18.25 11.63
N PHE A 379 0.92 17.27 10.78
CA PHE A 379 0.03 16.18 11.10
C PHE A 379 0.47 15.41 12.37
N VAL A 380 1.75 15.07 12.49
CA VAL A 380 2.30 14.39 13.67
C VAL A 380 2.17 15.27 14.92
N LYS A 381 2.46 16.57 14.81
CA LYS A 381 2.32 17.52 15.94
C LYS A 381 0.86 17.65 16.38
N ASP A 382 -0.08 17.78 15.44
CA ASP A 382 -1.51 17.88 15.72
C ASP A 382 -2.05 16.64 16.42
N LEU A 383 -1.56 15.45 16.06
CA LEU A 383 -1.93 14.21 16.74
C LEU A 383 -1.56 14.21 18.22
N VAL A 384 -0.35 14.66 18.52
CA VAL A 384 0.19 14.70 19.88
C VAL A 384 -0.48 15.81 20.69
N ILE A 385 -0.59 17.01 20.14
CA ILE A 385 -1.08 18.20 20.84
C ILE A 385 -2.60 18.16 21.00
N THR A 386 -3.34 17.91 19.91
CA THR A 386 -4.81 18.02 19.90
C THR A 386 -5.47 16.78 20.49
N HIS A 387 -4.91 15.60 20.22
CA HIS A 387 -5.55 14.33 20.57
C HIS A 387 -4.82 13.57 21.67
N GLY A 388 -3.63 14.01 22.11
CA GLY A 388 -2.86 13.31 23.15
C GLY A 388 -2.36 11.93 22.73
N VAL A 389 -2.17 11.71 21.42
CA VAL A 389 -1.71 10.43 20.87
C VAL A 389 -0.22 10.28 21.15
N LYS A 390 0.22 9.08 21.54
CA LYS A 390 1.65 8.78 21.72
C LYS A 390 2.25 8.42 20.37
N VAL A 391 3.20 9.21 19.86
CA VAL A 391 3.74 9.02 18.50
C VAL A 391 5.25 8.81 18.51
N CYS A 392 5.70 7.70 17.94
CA CYS A 392 7.09 7.46 17.60
C CYS A 392 7.27 7.59 16.09
N VAL A 393 8.26 8.35 15.66
CA VAL A 393 8.57 8.57 14.24
C VAL A 393 10.02 8.20 13.94
N ALA A 394 10.29 7.69 12.74
CA ALA A 394 11.65 7.48 12.26
C ALA A 394 11.90 8.19 10.93
N SER A 395 13.05 8.85 10.82
CA SER A 395 13.46 9.52 9.58
C SER A 395 14.98 9.72 9.50
N ARG A 396 15.47 10.11 8.33
CA ARG A 396 16.80 10.72 8.20
C ARG A 396 16.83 12.10 8.89
N PRO A 397 18.02 12.56 9.36
CA PRO A 397 18.18 13.89 9.94
C PRO A 397 18.23 14.97 8.84
N TRP A 398 17.21 15.02 7.98
CA TRP A 398 17.02 16.17 7.09
C TRP A 398 16.68 17.40 7.90
N THR A 399 16.94 18.58 7.34
CA THR A 399 16.76 19.86 8.03
C THR A 399 15.34 20.00 8.57
N ASP A 400 14.33 19.71 7.74
CA ASP A 400 12.92 19.82 8.14
C ASP A 400 12.57 18.98 9.39
N PHE A 401 13.06 17.74 9.45
CA PHE A 401 12.80 16.84 10.58
C PHE A 401 13.64 17.18 11.80
N SER A 402 14.89 17.62 11.58
CA SER A 402 15.78 18.04 12.67
C SER A 402 15.21 19.28 13.36
N ASP A 403 14.89 20.32 12.59
CA ASP A 403 14.28 21.56 13.10
C ASP A 403 12.96 21.30 13.83
N ALA A 404 12.19 20.28 13.38
CA ALA A 404 10.89 19.97 13.95
C ALA A 404 10.93 19.05 15.17
N PHE A 405 11.94 18.18 15.31
CA PHE A 405 11.94 17.10 16.29
C PHE A 405 13.18 17.05 17.21
N ASP A 406 14.26 17.79 16.95
CA ASP A 406 15.44 17.78 17.82
C ASP A 406 15.11 18.22 19.26
N GLN A 407 14.07 19.03 19.48
CA GLN A 407 13.67 19.41 20.84
C GLN A 407 13.01 18.28 21.65
N TYR A 408 12.65 17.15 21.02
CA TYR A 408 11.96 16.03 21.65
C TYR A 408 12.90 14.87 22.02
N PRO A 409 12.43 13.92 22.86
CA PRO A 409 13.14 12.66 23.09
C PRO A 409 13.52 11.97 21.79
N MET A 410 14.79 11.60 21.66
CA MET A 410 15.32 11.02 20.43
C MET A 410 16.38 9.96 20.68
N LEU A 411 16.55 9.07 19.71
CA LEU A 411 17.70 8.19 19.61
C LEU A 411 18.37 8.35 18.26
N THR A 412 19.70 8.18 18.22
CA THR A 412 20.49 8.24 16.99
C THR A 412 21.08 6.87 16.71
N MET A 413 20.66 6.24 15.61
CA MET A 413 21.02 4.85 15.30
C MET A 413 22.53 4.64 15.21
N GLN A 414 23.25 5.45 14.44
CA GLN A 414 24.68 5.21 14.19
C GLN A 414 25.57 5.28 15.45
N SER A 415 25.11 5.89 16.54
CA SER A 415 25.83 5.91 17.82
C SER A 415 25.54 4.69 18.69
N LEU A 416 24.50 3.91 18.38
CA LEU A 416 24.01 2.82 19.22
C LEU A 416 24.17 1.44 18.56
N THR A 417 24.46 1.39 17.26
CA THR A 417 24.57 0.14 16.50
C THR A 417 25.94 -0.54 16.60
N GLN A 418 26.96 0.08 17.19
CA GLN A 418 28.34 -0.45 17.17
C GLN A 418 28.47 -1.86 17.78
N SER A 419 27.87 -2.08 18.96
CA SER A 419 27.90 -3.40 19.62
C SER A 419 27.18 -4.47 18.81
N ASP A 420 26.04 -4.11 18.21
CA ASP A 420 25.26 -5.03 17.39
C ASP A 420 25.97 -5.35 16.08
N ILE A 421 26.62 -4.36 15.46
CA ILE A 421 27.47 -4.53 14.27
C ILE A 421 28.62 -5.49 14.58
N SER A 422 29.33 -5.27 15.70
CA SER A 422 30.40 -6.17 16.14
C SER A 422 29.91 -7.60 16.35
N SER A 423 28.72 -7.77 16.93
CA SER A 423 28.10 -9.10 17.14
C SER A 423 27.74 -9.76 15.82
N PHE A 424 27.13 -9.01 14.88
CA PHE A 424 26.81 -9.48 13.54
C PHE A 424 28.05 -9.93 12.77
N ILE A 425 29.12 -9.13 12.78
CA ILE A 425 30.40 -9.45 12.13
C ILE A 425 30.94 -10.76 12.71
N ARG A 426 31.08 -10.84 14.05
CA ARG A 426 31.61 -12.04 14.72
C ARG A 426 30.79 -13.28 14.40
N GLY A 427 29.46 -13.21 14.46
CA GLY A 427 28.58 -14.34 14.19
C GLY A 427 28.71 -14.88 12.77
N ASN A 428 28.73 -14.00 11.76
CA ASN A 428 28.88 -14.41 10.36
C ASN A 428 30.26 -15.01 10.07
N PHE A 429 31.33 -14.40 10.56
CA PHE A 429 32.68 -14.94 10.39
C PHE A 429 32.87 -16.24 11.18
N ALA A 430 32.34 -16.36 12.40
CA ALA A 430 32.39 -17.59 13.18
C ALA A 430 31.62 -18.73 12.54
N ALA A 431 30.57 -18.46 11.75
CA ALA A 431 29.86 -19.49 10.99
C ALA A 431 30.70 -20.08 9.84
N SER A 432 31.64 -19.31 9.28
CA SER A 432 32.51 -19.74 8.18
C SER A 432 33.62 -20.68 8.65
N LYS A 433 33.61 -21.94 8.16
CA LYS A 433 34.68 -22.91 8.42
C LYS A 433 36.06 -22.38 8.02
N ALA A 434 36.15 -21.78 6.83
CA ALA A 434 37.40 -21.22 6.30
C ALA A 434 37.96 -20.10 7.19
N PHE A 435 37.09 -19.33 7.86
CA PHE A 435 37.53 -18.31 8.81
C PHE A 435 38.01 -18.94 10.12
N ARG A 436 37.25 -19.88 10.68
CA ARG A 436 37.61 -20.56 11.93
C ARG A 436 38.99 -21.22 11.87
N GLU A 437 39.29 -21.89 10.76
CA GLU A 437 40.60 -22.53 10.54
C GLU A 437 41.74 -21.50 10.55
N ARG A 438 41.57 -20.34 9.90
CA ARG A 438 42.57 -19.26 9.89
C ARG A 438 42.64 -18.52 11.22
N GLN A 439 41.51 -18.33 11.90
CA GLN A 439 41.45 -17.71 13.22
C GLN A 439 42.21 -18.54 14.26
N ALA A 440 42.15 -19.87 14.17
CA ALA A 440 42.91 -20.77 15.04
C ALA A 440 44.43 -20.62 14.84
N LEU A 441 44.86 -20.35 13.60
CA LEU A 441 46.27 -20.13 13.27
C LEU A 441 46.75 -18.71 13.58
N PHE A 442 45.89 -17.70 13.38
CA PHE A 442 46.23 -16.28 13.45
C PHE A 442 45.17 -15.47 14.22
N PRO A 443 45.04 -15.68 15.55
CA PRO A 443 43.95 -15.09 16.35
C PRO A 443 43.99 -13.56 16.40
N ASP A 444 45.17 -12.95 16.50
CA ASP A 444 45.32 -11.50 16.57
C ASP A 444 44.98 -10.82 15.24
N GLN A 445 45.40 -11.40 14.12
CA GLN A 445 45.04 -10.89 12.79
C GLN A 445 43.53 -10.97 12.57
N ALA A 446 42.91 -12.09 12.94
CA ALA A 446 41.46 -12.25 12.86
C ALA A 446 40.74 -11.20 13.72
N LYS A 447 41.20 -10.97 14.96
CA LYS A 447 40.62 -9.96 15.85
C LYS A 447 40.72 -8.55 15.28
N ASN A 448 41.90 -8.16 14.77
CA ASN A 448 42.14 -6.85 14.18
C ASN A 448 41.26 -6.63 12.94
N LEU A 449 41.13 -7.63 12.07
CA LEU A 449 40.27 -7.58 10.90
C LEU A 449 38.81 -7.28 11.28
N LEU A 450 38.26 -8.03 12.24
CA LEU A 450 36.86 -7.83 12.66
C LEU A 450 36.66 -6.45 13.32
N GLN A 451 37.65 -5.96 14.06
CA GLN A 451 37.62 -4.64 14.68
C GLN A 451 37.65 -3.52 13.64
N GLU A 452 38.52 -3.64 12.61
CA GLU A 452 38.64 -2.64 11.55
C GLU A 452 37.35 -2.54 10.72
N ILE A 453 36.73 -3.67 10.37
CA ILE A 453 35.42 -3.69 9.70
C ILE A 453 34.38 -2.96 10.55
N SER A 454 34.34 -3.23 11.86
CA SER A 454 33.40 -2.57 12.78
C SER A 454 33.65 -1.06 12.88
N ASN A 455 34.91 -0.62 12.85
CA ASN A 455 35.28 0.80 12.92
C ASN A 455 34.92 1.55 11.63
N LYS A 456 35.22 0.96 10.47
CA LYS A 456 34.91 1.56 9.16
C LYS A 456 33.42 1.67 8.88
N ALA A 457 32.60 0.80 9.46
CA ALA A 457 31.16 0.83 9.30
C ALA A 457 30.48 2.13 9.73
N GLN A 458 31.05 2.86 10.70
CA GLN A 458 30.52 4.15 11.19
C GLN A 458 29.00 4.12 11.50
N GLY A 459 28.54 2.99 12.05
CA GLY A 459 27.15 2.73 12.42
C GLY A 459 26.19 2.38 11.26
N VAL A 460 26.69 2.17 10.04
CA VAL A 460 25.88 1.84 8.84
C VAL A 460 25.82 0.32 8.64
N PHE A 461 24.73 -0.30 9.08
CA PHE A 461 24.51 -1.75 8.95
C PHE A 461 24.59 -2.26 7.51
N LEU A 462 24.06 -1.51 6.54
CA LEU A 462 24.10 -1.90 5.13
C LEU A 462 25.54 -1.99 4.59
N TRP A 463 26.43 -1.10 5.04
CA TRP A 463 27.85 -1.16 4.71
C TRP A 463 28.47 -2.46 5.21
N VAL A 464 28.20 -2.82 6.46
CA VAL A 464 28.69 -4.05 7.09
C VAL A 464 28.18 -5.28 6.35
N PHE A 465 26.89 -5.31 6.02
CA PHE A 465 26.28 -6.41 5.28
C PHE A 465 26.99 -6.65 3.94
N LEU A 466 27.21 -5.59 3.17
CA LEU A 466 27.89 -5.66 1.86
C LEU A 466 29.34 -6.14 2.00
N VAL A 467 30.08 -5.58 2.95
CA VAL A 467 31.51 -5.88 3.15
C VAL A 467 31.71 -7.29 3.69
N VAL A 468 30.95 -7.70 4.70
CA VAL A 468 31.03 -9.07 5.25
C VAL A 468 30.73 -10.11 4.16
N ARG A 469 29.72 -9.88 3.31
CA ARG A 469 29.39 -10.76 2.18
C ARG A 469 30.55 -10.89 1.19
N ASP A 470 31.16 -9.77 0.79
CA ASP A 470 32.28 -9.76 -0.17
C ASP A 470 33.55 -10.43 0.41
N LEU A 471 33.84 -10.18 1.69
CA LEU A 471 34.99 -10.77 2.38
C LEU A 471 34.82 -12.28 2.59
N LEU A 472 33.62 -12.75 2.96
CA LEU A 472 33.36 -14.18 3.09
C LEU A 472 33.45 -14.91 1.75
N THR A 473 33.02 -14.27 0.66
CA THR A 473 33.18 -14.79 -0.71
C THR A 473 34.66 -14.85 -1.12
N SER A 474 35.43 -13.82 -0.76
CA SER A 474 36.88 -13.77 -1.00
C SER A 474 37.61 -14.85 -0.22
N LEU A 475 37.17 -15.10 1.01
CA LEU A 475 37.71 -16.12 1.89
C LEU A 475 37.42 -17.54 1.37
N SER A 476 36.22 -17.80 0.84
CA SER A 476 35.89 -19.10 0.22
C SER A 476 36.71 -19.37 -1.05
N ARG A 477 37.27 -18.33 -1.67
CA ARG A 477 38.23 -18.44 -2.79
C ARG A 477 39.68 -18.66 -2.33
N GLY A 478 39.91 -18.92 -1.05
CA GLY A 478 41.23 -19.29 -0.51
C GLY A 478 42.08 -18.12 -0.03
N ARG A 479 41.64 -16.87 -0.11
CA ARG A 479 42.42 -15.69 0.33
C ARG A 479 42.83 -15.78 1.81
N SER A 480 43.99 -15.20 2.14
CA SER A 480 44.52 -15.12 3.50
C SER A 480 43.85 -14.01 4.31
N LEU A 481 44.07 -13.98 5.64
CA LEU A 481 43.57 -12.87 6.47
C LEU A 481 44.24 -11.54 6.11
N SER A 482 45.53 -11.56 5.72
CA SER A 482 46.24 -10.38 5.24
C SER A 482 45.63 -9.83 3.94
N ASP A 483 45.22 -10.70 3.02
CA ASP A 483 44.53 -10.27 1.80
C ASP A 483 43.19 -9.62 2.14
N LEU A 484 42.43 -10.18 3.08
CA LEU A 484 41.18 -9.58 3.54
C LEU A 484 41.41 -8.22 4.21
N GLN A 485 42.47 -8.10 5.02
CA GLN A 485 42.85 -6.82 5.64
C GLN A 485 43.17 -5.77 4.59
N ALA A 486 43.96 -6.10 3.57
CA ALA A 486 44.27 -5.18 2.47
C ALA A 486 43.01 -4.75 1.71
N ILE A 487 42.04 -5.66 1.51
CA ILE A 487 40.73 -5.29 0.94
C ILE A 487 40.02 -4.30 1.85
N VAL A 488 39.95 -4.57 3.16
CA VAL A 488 39.28 -3.69 4.12
C VAL A 488 39.94 -2.32 4.17
N ASP A 489 41.26 -2.24 4.14
CA ASP A 489 42.04 -0.99 4.19
C ASP A 489 41.74 -0.09 2.98
N ASP A 490 41.58 -0.69 1.79
CA ASP A 490 41.20 -0.01 0.54
C ASP A 490 39.72 0.44 0.50
N LEU A 491 38.84 -0.17 1.29
CA LEU A 491 37.42 0.17 1.26
C LEU A 491 37.11 1.53 1.93
N PRO A 492 36.28 2.37 1.30
CA PRO A 492 35.84 3.63 1.88
C PRO A 492 34.77 3.38 2.98
N SER A 493 34.79 4.19 4.02
CA SER A 493 33.77 4.17 5.09
C SER A 493 32.42 4.77 4.67
N ASP A 494 32.41 5.57 3.60
CA ASP A 494 31.19 6.15 3.04
C ASP A 494 30.46 5.15 2.12
N LEU A 495 29.14 5.06 2.27
CA LEU A 495 28.32 4.07 1.56
C LEU A 495 28.23 4.36 0.04
N PHE A 496 28.17 5.62 -0.38
CA PHE A 496 28.09 5.97 -1.81
C PHE A 496 29.44 5.69 -2.48
N LYS A 497 30.55 6.03 -1.81
CA LYS A 497 31.89 5.64 -2.27
C LYS A 497 32.07 4.12 -2.31
N LEU A 498 31.48 3.38 -1.37
CA LEU A 498 31.49 1.91 -1.39
C LEU A 498 30.79 1.39 -2.66
N TYR A 499 29.64 1.95 -3.06
CA TYR A 499 28.98 1.57 -4.30
C TYR A 499 29.84 1.84 -5.54
N SER A 500 30.50 3.00 -5.60
CA SER A 500 31.46 3.29 -6.66
C SER A 500 32.59 2.26 -6.71
N ARG A 501 33.14 1.87 -5.55
CA ARG A 501 34.19 0.85 -5.47
C ARG A 501 33.69 -0.55 -5.86
N MET A 502 32.45 -0.89 -5.53
CA MET A 502 31.83 -2.15 -5.97
C MET A 502 31.67 -2.19 -7.49
N ARG A 503 31.27 -1.07 -8.10
CA ARG A 503 31.15 -0.92 -9.56
C ARG A 503 32.50 -1.04 -10.27
N GLU A 504 33.55 -0.42 -9.75
CA GLU A 504 34.91 -0.52 -10.32
C GLU A 504 35.47 -1.95 -10.35
N ARG A 505 34.94 -2.82 -9.47
CA ARG A 505 35.34 -4.24 -9.37
C ARG A 505 34.47 -5.17 -10.25
N VAL A 506 33.51 -4.64 -11.01
CA VAL A 506 32.80 -5.42 -12.03
C VAL A 506 33.79 -5.81 -13.13
N GLU A 507 33.71 -7.04 -13.63
CA GLU A 507 34.57 -7.51 -14.71
C GLU A 507 34.39 -6.65 -15.97
N LEU A 508 35.48 -6.40 -16.71
CA LEU A 508 35.48 -5.51 -17.88
C LEU A 508 34.41 -5.90 -18.90
N GLU A 509 34.20 -7.20 -19.09
CA GLU A 509 33.18 -7.77 -20.00
C GLU A 509 31.74 -7.45 -19.56
N ASP A 510 31.51 -7.29 -18.27
CA ASP A 510 30.19 -7.01 -17.68
C ASP A 510 29.93 -5.52 -17.42
N MET A 511 30.95 -4.65 -17.52
CA MET A 511 30.80 -3.20 -17.27
C MET A 511 29.75 -2.54 -18.19
N GLY A 512 29.76 -2.87 -19.48
CA GLY A 512 28.77 -2.35 -20.43
C GLY A 512 27.34 -2.80 -20.07
N LYS A 513 27.18 -4.07 -19.67
CA LYS A 513 25.90 -4.63 -19.23
C LYS A 513 25.42 -3.96 -17.94
N SER A 514 26.31 -3.78 -16.97
CA SER A 514 26.07 -3.05 -15.72
C SER A 514 25.51 -1.65 -15.98
N ALA A 515 26.18 -0.89 -16.85
CA ALA A 515 25.75 0.46 -17.22
C ALA A 515 24.35 0.47 -17.84
N ARG A 516 24.06 -0.46 -18.77
CA ARG A 516 22.72 -0.59 -19.37
C ARG A 516 21.65 -0.87 -18.33
N TYR A 517 21.86 -1.80 -17.40
CA TYR A 517 20.88 -2.11 -16.36
C TYR A 517 20.58 -0.89 -15.48
N TYR A 518 21.59 -0.16 -15.02
CA TYR A 518 21.35 1.05 -14.24
C TYR A 518 20.59 2.12 -15.03
N GLN A 519 20.95 2.34 -16.30
CA GLN A 519 20.26 3.29 -17.16
C GLN A 519 18.80 2.89 -17.43
N LEU A 520 18.52 1.61 -17.64
CA LEU A 520 17.15 1.09 -17.78
C LEU A 520 16.34 1.32 -16.50
N MET A 521 16.93 1.03 -15.33
CA MET A 521 16.28 1.24 -14.03
C MET A 521 15.97 2.72 -13.76
N VAL A 522 16.82 3.64 -14.23
CA VAL A 522 16.59 5.10 -14.12
C VAL A 522 15.53 5.58 -15.11
N ALA A 523 15.55 5.08 -16.34
CA ALA A 523 14.60 5.49 -17.39
C ALA A 523 13.20 4.92 -17.18
N ALA A 524 13.07 3.80 -16.47
CA ALA A 524 11.82 3.11 -16.25
C ALA A 524 10.79 3.97 -15.51
N LEU A 525 9.59 4.10 -16.10
CA LEU A 525 8.44 4.78 -15.50
C LEU A 525 7.70 3.92 -14.47
N LYS A 526 7.87 2.59 -14.58
CA LYS A 526 7.27 1.58 -13.71
C LYS A 526 8.35 0.57 -13.32
N PRO A 527 8.21 -0.13 -12.18
CA PRO A 527 9.13 -1.19 -11.78
C PRO A 527 9.35 -2.21 -12.91
N LEU A 528 10.60 -2.56 -13.17
CA LEU A 528 10.96 -3.46 -14.27
C LEU A 528 10.75 -4.92 -13.86
N HIS A 529 9.95 -5.65 -14.62
CA HIS A 529 9.82 -7.09 -14.48
C HIS A 529 11.02 -7.82 -15.12
N ALA A 530 11.35 -9.00 -14.63
CA ALA A 530 12.44 -9.85 -15.11
C ALA A 530 12.39 -10.05 -16.63
N VAL A 531 11.20 -10.34 -17.15
CA VAL A 531 10.96 -10.50 -18.59
C VAL A 531 11.34 -9.25 -19.39
N THR A 532 11.11 -8.05 -18.85
CA THR A 532 11.47 -6.81 -19.52
C THR A 532 12.99 -6.68 -19.66
N LEU A 533 13.74 -7.00 -18.59
CA LEU A 533 15.20 -6.99 -18.64
C LEU A 533 15.77 -8.11 -19.51
N TRP A 534 15.16 -9.30 -19.47
CA TRP A 534 15.51 -10.42 -20.35
C TRP A 534 15.45 -10.02 -21.83
N MET A 535 14.33 -9.42 -22.26
CA MET A 535 14.16 -8.94 -23.63
C MET A 535 15.08 -7.75 -23.95
N ALA A 536 15.36 -6.89 -22.97
CA ALA A 536 16.27 -5.75 -23.15
C ALA A 536 17.72 -6.21 -23.41
N ASP A 537 18.11 -7.39 -22.92
CA ASP A 537 19.38 -8.03 -23.26
C ASP A 537 19.40 -8.65 -24.66
N GLY A 538 18.28 -8.59 -25.39
CA GLY A 538 18.14 -9.15 -26.74
C GLY A 538 17.74 -10.62 -26.76
N GLU A 539 17.36 -11.20 -25.63
CA GLU A 539 16.90 -12.58 -25.57
C GLU A 539 15.40 -12.67 -25.82
N ASP A 540 15.02 -13.50 -26.78
CA ASP A 540 13.61 -13.76 -27.06
C ASP A 540 13.05 -14.75 -26.02
N LEU A 541 11.72 -14.71 -25.87
CA LEU A 541 11.03 -15.74 -25.09
C LEU A 541 11.01 -17.04 -25.90
N PRO A 542 11.00 -18.22 -25.25
CA PRO A 542 10.87 -19.49 -25.93
C PRO A 542 9.66 -19.52 -26.88
N GLU A 543 9.84 -20.00 -28.10
CA GLU A 543 8.76 -20.11 -29.09
C GLU A 543 7.70 -21.14 -28.63
N GLY A 544 6.43 -20.76 -28.70
CA GLY A 544 5.28 -21.62 -28.38
C GLY A 544 4.12 -20.88 -27.71
N ASP A 545 2.91 -21.45 -27.78
CA ASP A 545 1.69 -20.84 -27.22
C ASP A 545 1.61 -20.86 -25.68
N THR A 546 2.56 -21.52 -25.00
CA THR A 546 2.50 -21.74 -23.54
C THR A 546 3.80 -21.38 -22.83
N PHE A 547 3.80 -20.23 -22.14
CA PHE A 547 4.84 -19.87 -21.19
C PHE A 547 4.50 -20.49 -19.83
N THR A 548 5.26 -21.51 -19.43
CA THR A 548 5.02 -22.21 -18.16
C THR A 548 5.65 -21.47 -16.98
N LYS A 549 5.14 -21.74 -15.77
CA LYS A 549 5.74 -21.22 -14.54
C LYS A 549 7.21 -21.65 -14.39
N GLU A 550 7.53 -22.90 -14.73
CA GLU A 550 8.89 -23.43 -14.65
C GLU A 550 9.86 -22.68 -15.58
N MET A 551 9.42 -22.33 -16.80
CA MET A 551 10.20 -21.49 -17.71
C MET A 551 10.47 -20.11 -17.10
N GLY A 552 9.45 -19.49 -16.49
CA GLY A 552 9.61 -18.23 -15.75
C GLY A 552 10.60 -18.35 -14.59
N ASP A 553 10.52 -19.41 -13.79
CA ASP A 553 11.42 -19.65 -12.66
C ASP A 553 12.87 -19.86 -13.11
N ASN A 554 13.08 -20.58 -14.22
CA ASN A 554 14.42 -20.79 -14.78
C ASN A 554 15.00 -19.50 -15.38
N MET A 555 14.20 -18.72 -16.09
CA MET A 555 14.58 -17.40 -16.58
C MET A 555 14.97 -16.47 -15.42
N ASN A 556 14.17 -16.45 -14.35
CA ASN A 556 14.45 -15.66 -13.14
C ASN A 556 15.79 -16.07 -12.49
N LYS A 557 16.09 -17.37 -12.40
CA LYS A 557 17.40 -17.86 -11.89
C LYS A 557 18.57 -17.40 -12.76
N ILE A 558 18.43 -17.43 -14.08
CA ILE A 558 19.47 -16.98 -15.01
C ILE A 558 19.67 -15.47 -14.88
N LEU A 559 18.59 -14.70 -14.88
CA LEU A 559 18.64 -13.25 -14.72
C LEU A 559 19.26 -12.85 -13.37
N GLN A 560 18.90 -13.53 -12.28
CA GLN A 560 19.51 -13.27 -10.96
C GLN A 560 21.04 -13.43 -11.03
N ARG A 561 21.56 -14.49 -11.67
CA ARG A 561 23.01 -14.68 -11.85
C ARG A 561 23.65 -13.55 -12.64
N ARG A 562 22.97 -13.04 -13.68
CA ARG A 562 23.45 -11.88 -14.47
C ARG A 562 23.47 -10.60 -13.64
N LEU A 563 22.42 -10.36 -12.85
CA LEU A 563 22.39 -9.22 -11.94
C LEU A 563 23.52 -9.32 -10.91
N ASP A 564 23.76 -10.50 -10.36
CA ASP A 564 24.84 -10.74 -9.39
C ASP A 564 26.22 -10.50 -9.99
N SER A 565 26.49 -10.96 -11.22
CA SER A 565 27.79 -10.75 -11.87
C SER A 565 28.00 -9.29 -12.29
N SER A 566 27.00 -8.69 -12.95
CA SER A 566 27.11 -7.38 -13.57
C SER A 566 26.89 -6.21 -12.60
N THR A 567 26.16 -6.40 -11.51
CA THR A 567 25.85 -5.32 -10.55
C THR A 567 26.43 -5.57 -9.16
N ARG A 568 27.05 -6.73 -8.92
CA ARG A 568 27.54 -7.18 -7.62
C ARG A 568 26.46 -7.12 -6.52
N GLY A 569 25.21 -7.39 -6.92
CA GLY A 569 24.03 -7.41 -6.03
C GLY A 569 23.56 -6.02 -5.59
N LEU A 570 23.81 -4.97 -6.39
CA LEU A 570 23.15 -3.67 -6.20
C LEU A 570 21.74 -3.64 -6.79
N LEU A 571 21.48 -4.50 -7.78
CA LEU A 571 20.15 -4.86 -8.23
C LEU A 571 19.81 -6.28 -7.80
N GLU A 572 18.57 -6.49 -7.36
CA GLU A 572 18.07 -7.79 -6.89
C GLU A 572 16.72 -8.10 -7.53
N LEU A 573 16.49 -9.38 -7.83
CA LEU A 573 15.21 -9.89 -8.29
C LEU A 573 14.36 -10.30 -7.08
N GLY A 574 13.21 -9.65 -6.93
CA GLY A 574 12.22 -10.04 -5.92
C GLY A 574 11.43 -11.29 -6.30
N ASP A 575 10.80 -11.94 -5.31
CA ASP A 575 9.97 -13.13 -5.50
C ASP A 575 8.78 -12.91 -6.45
N ASN A 576 8.37 -11.65 -6.63
CA ASN A 576 7.32 -11.21 -7.55
C ASN A 576 7.82 -11.03 -8.99
N GLY A 577 9.07 -11.40 -9.29
CA GLY A 577 9.68 -11.25 -10.61
C GLY A 577 10.11 -9.82 -10.94
N ILE A 578 10.13 -8.91 -9.96
CA ILE A 578 10.45 -7.50 -10.19
C ILE A 578 11.87 -7.21 -9.75
N VAL A 579 12.61 -6.54 -10.63
CA VAL A 579 13.97 -6.11 -10.34
C VAL A 579 13.93 -4.76 -9.64
N SER A 580 14.66 -4.67 -8.53
CA SER A 580 14.71 -3.49 -7.68
C SER A 580 16.13 -3.23 -7.20
N PHE A 581 16.38 -2.03 -6.70
CA PHE A 581 17.64 -1.75 -6.02
C PHE A 581 17.67 -2.45 -4.66
N LEU A 582 18.81 -3.01 -4.28
CA LEU A 582 19.06 -3.61 -2.96
C LEU A 582 18.58 -2.68 -1.83
N HIS A 583 18.79 -1.38 -1.99
CA HIS A 583 18.37 -0.37 -1.03
C HIS A 583 18.16 0.99 -1.71
N ARG A 584 17.33 1.86 -1.10
CA ARG A 584 17.08 3.23 -1.59
C ARG A 584 18.36 4.03 -1.82
N THR A 585 19.38 3.85 -0.99
CA THR A 585 20.70 4.51 -1.16
C THR A 585 21.42 4.08 -2.42
N ALA A 586 21.25 2.84 -2.88
CA ALA A 586 21.83 2.38 -4.15
C ALA A 586 21.14 3.07 -5.34
N ARG A 587 19.81 3.25 -5.26
CA ARG A 587 19.06 4.04 -6.25
C ARG A 587 19.50 5.50 -6.27
N GLU A 588 19.60 6.14 -5.10
CA GLU A 588 20.08 7.52 -4.95
C GLU A 588 21.48 7.70 -5.56
N TRP A 589 22.39 6.76 -5.28
CA TRP A 589 23.73 6.76 -5.87
C TRP A 589 23.70 6.61 -7.40
N VAL A 590 22.88 5.70 -7.94
CA VAL A 590 22.74 5.55 -9.40
C VAL A 590 22.18 6.83 -10.03
N LEU A 591 21.17 7.47 -9.43
CA LEU A 591 20.60 8.72 -9.94
C LEU A 591 21.64 9.85 -9.96
N GLN A 592 22.43 9.99 -8.90
CA GLN A 592 23.52 10.97 -8.84
C GLN A 592 24.60 10.68 -9.89
N THR A 593 24.96 9.41 -10.06
CA THR A 593 25.99 8.99 -11.03
C THR A 593 25.50 9.09 -12.48
N ALA A 594 24.20 8.90 -12.72
CA ALA A 594 23.57 9.08 -14.03
C ALA A 594 23.57 10.56 -14.44
N ALA A 595 23.34 11.45 -13.48
CA ALA A 595 23.38 12.90 -13.69
C ALA A 595 24.80 13.42 -14.00
N SER A 596 25.85 12.70 -13.61
CA SER A 596 27.24 13.11 -13.80
C SER A 596 27.96 12.42 -14.98
N GLU A 597 27.22 11.99 -16.01
CA GLU A 597 27.68 11.32 -17.26
C GLU A 597 28.42 9.97 -17.10
N GLY A 598 28.86 9.60 -15.90
CA GLY A 598 29.70 8.43 -15.66
C GLY A 598 29.05 7.08 -15.99
N LEU A 599 27.71 7.00 -16.05
CA LEU A 599 27.00 5.80 -16.53
C LEU A 599 26.86 5.75 -18.05
N GLN A 600 26.81 6.90 -18.72
CA GLN A 600 26.67 6.98 -20.18
C GLN A 600 27.98 6.60 -20.89
N ALA A 601 29.11 7.04 -20.34
CA ALA A 601 30.44 6.78 -20.92
C ALA A 601 30.83 5.29 -21.02
N GLN A 602 30.17 4.41 -20.26
CA GLN A 602 30.45 2.96 -20.25
C GLN A 602 29.41 2.13 -21.02
N ALA A 603 28.30 2.74 -21.41
CA ALA A 603 27.35 2.10 -22.32
C ALA A 603 27.81 2.31 -23.77
N PRO A 604 27.39 1.46 -24.72
CA PRO A 604 27.61 1.71 -26.13
C PRO A 604 27.09 3.11 -26.53
N PRO A 605 27.79 3.88 -27.38
CA PRO A 605 27.39 5.25 -27.73
C PRO A 605 25.97 5.37 -28.31
N GLU A 606 25.49 4.29 -28.93
CA GLU A 606 24.16 4.21 -29.55
C GLU A 606 23.07 3.74 -28.56
N PHE A 607 23.42 3.40 -27.33
CA PHE A 607 22.48 2.88 -26.36
C PHE A 607 21.58 3.99 -25.81
N ASN A 608 20.29 3.89 -26.07
CA ASN A 608 19.27 4.76 -25.48
C ASN A 608 18.28 3.92 -24.65
N PRO A 609 18.24 4.09 -23.31
CA PRO A 609 17.40 3.27 -22.46
C PRO A 609 15.90 3.47 -22.73
N ASN A 610 15.46 4.67 -23.10
CA ASN A 610 14.05 4.92 -23.44
C ASN A 610 13.65 4.19 -24.72
N LEU A 611 14.53 4.17 -25.73
CA LEU A 611 14.31 3.45 -26.98
C LEU A 611 14.24 1.94 -26.74
N VAL A 612 15.15 1.39 -25.95
CA VAL A 612 15.14 -0.05 -25.61
C VAL A 612 13.87 -0.42 -24.85
N LEU A 613 13.46 0.37 -23.86
CA LEU A 613 12.21 0.14 -23.14
C LEU A 613 11.01 0.19 -24.10
N LEU A 614 10.96 1.14 -25.04
CA LEU A 614 9.89 1.20 -26.05
C LEU A 614 9.89 -0.02 -26.98
N GLN A 615 11.05 -0.47 -27.43
CA GLN A 615 11.19 -1.67 -28.28
C GLN A 615 10.70 -2.91 -27.53
N VAL A 616 11.13 -3.09 -26.27
CA VAL A 616 10.71 -4.21 -25.43
C VAL A 616 9.21 -4.17 -25.17
N LEU A 617 8.65 -3.02 -24.81
CA LEU A 617 7.21 -2.84 -24.65
C LEU A 617 6.47 -3.22 -25.95
N THR A 618 6.95 -2.79 -27.10
CA THR A 618 6.35 -3.14 -28.41
C THR A 618 6.43 -4.65 -28.70
N LYS A 619 7.52 -5.32 -28.33
CA LYS A 619 7.64 -6.78 -28.41
C LYS A 619 6.67 -7.47 -27.46
N GLN A 620 6.50 -6.97 -26.23
CA GLN A 620 5.60 -7.55 -25.23
C GLN A 620 4.13 -7.55 -25.68
N LEU A 621 3.69 -6.56 -26.48
CA LEU A 621 2.35 -6.57 -27.09
C LEU A 621 2.10 -7.80 -27.96
N ARG A 622 3.13 -8.35 -28.63
CA ARG A 622 2.99 -9.57 -29.44
C ARG A 622 2.74 -10.81 -28.58
N TYR A 623 3.05 -10.74 -27.28
CA TYR A 623 2.99 -11.83 -26.31
C TYR A 623 1.96 -11.57 -25.19
N GLU A 624 0.92 -10.76 -25.45
CA GLU A 624 -0.07 -10.33 -24.45
C GLU A 624 -0.72 -11.50 -23.66
N LYS A 625 -0.94 -12.65 -24.32
CA LYS A 625 -1.46 -13.88 -23.68
C LYS A 625 -0.53 -14.45 -22.59
N ILE A 626 0.79 -14.31 -22.76
CA ILE A 626 1.82 -14.79 -21.81
C ILE A 626 1.89 -13.87 -20.58
N TYR A 627 1.72 -12.56 -20.79
CA TYR A 627 1.72 -11.58 -19.69
C TYR A 627 0.51 -11.70 -18.76
N LEU A 628 -0.64 -12.13 -19.28
CA LEU A 628 -1.83 -12.43 -18.47
C LEU A 628 -1.61 -13.63 -17.53
N HIS A 629 -0.69 -14.56 -17.85
CA HIS A 629 -0.39 -15.74 -17.05
C HIS A 629 0.66 -15.50 -15.94
N LEU A 630 1.47 -14.44 -16.03
CA LEU A 630 2.56 -14.14 -15.10
C LEU A 630 2.15 -13.33 -13.85
N GLY A 631 0.85 -13.18 -13.60
CA GLY A 631 0.36 -12.94 -12.23
C GLY A 631 0.50 -11.52 -11.69
N ASN A 632 0.30 -10.47 -12.49
CA ASN A 632 -0.06 -9.17 -11.94
C ASN A 632 -1.21 -8.49 -12.69
N SER A 633 -2.11 -7.94 -11.89
CA SER A 633 -3.38 -7.29 -12.26
C SER A 633 -3.24 -6.30 -13.41
N LYS A 634 -4.07 -6.47 -14.45
CA LYS A 634 -4.52 -5.42 -15.38
C LYS A 634 -3.48 -4.31 -15.63
N LEU A 635 -2.36 -4.61 -16.29
CA LEU A 635 -1.74 -3.58 -17.13
C LEU A 635 -2.75 -3.36 -18.25
N SER A 636 -3.59 -2.34 -18.10
CA SER A 636 -4.56 -2.04 -19.15
C SER A 636 -3.78 -1.68 -20.42
N PHE A 637 -4.32 -1.99 -21.60
CA PHE A 637 -3.79 -1.47 -22.86
C PHE A 637 -3.50 0.05 -22.77
N TRP A 638 -4.29 0.79 -21.99
CA TRP A 638 -4.07 2.21 -21.73
C TRP A 638 -2.83 2.51 -20.90
N ASP A 639 -2.54 1.75 -19.86
CA ASP A 639 -1.28 1.86 -19.11
C ASP A 639 -0.06 1.73 -20.02
N PHE A 640 -0.15 0.80 -20.97
CA PHE A 640 0.87 0.59 -21.98
C PHE A 640 1.00 1.80 -22.91
N VAL A 641 -0.12 2.29 -23.45
CA VAL A 641 -0.16 3.47 -24.34
C VAL A 641 0.35 4.73 -23.64
N PHE A 642 0.00 4.96 -22.37
CA PHE A 642 0.49 6.09 -21.59
C PHE A 642 2.02 6.00 -21.38
N THR A 643 2.51 4.82 -21.01
CA THR A 643 3.95 4.59 -20.83
C THR A 643 4.71 4.84 -22.15
N GLN A 644 4.17 4.36 -23.28
CA GLN A 644 4.77 4.60 -24.59
C GLN A 644 4.75 6.09 -24.99
N ARG A 645 3.65 6.80 -24.72
CA ARG A 645 3.54 8.23 -24.99
C ARG A 645 4.59 9.01 -24.22
N GLU A 646 4.74 8.75 -22.92
CA GLU A 646 5.69 9.47 -22.06
C GLU A 646 7.16 9.17 -22.43
N LEU A 647 7.50 7.91 -22.71
CA LEU A 647 8.83 7.55 -23.20
C LEU A 647 9.12 8.19 -24.58
N SER A 648 8.12 8.26 -25.45
CA SER A 648 8.24 8.93 -26.76
C SER A 648 8.43 10.45 -26.61
N THR A 649 7.79 11.07 -25.61
CA THR A 649 8.03 12.48 -25.28
C THR A 649 9.44 12.70 -24.78
N ARG A 650 10.03 11.79 -23.98
CA ARG A 650 11.42 11.89 -23.51
C ARG A 650 12.47 11.66 -24.61
N LEU A 651 12.08 11.10 -25.75
CA LEU A 651 12.94 10.91 -26.93
C LEU A 651 12.94 12.12 -27.87
N ARG A 652 11.94 13.00 -27.78
CA ARG A 652 11.85 14.25 -28.53
C ARG A 652 12.52 15.36 -27.74
#